data_AF-A0A1F7ZUF8-F1
#
_entry.id   AF-A0A1F7ZUF8-F1
#
_cell.length_a   1.000
_cell.length_b   1.000
_cell.length_c   1.000
_cell.angle_alpha   90.00
_cell.angle_beta   90.00
_cell.angle_gamma   90.00
#
_symmetry.space_group_name_H-M   'P 1'
#
loop_
_entity.id
_entity.type
_entity.pdbx_description
1 polymer ?
#
loop_
_entity_poly.entity_id
_entity_poly.type
_entity_poly.pdbx_seq_one_letter_code
_entity_poly.pdbx_strand_id
1 'polypeptide(L)'
;MLSLLVKAALVGLTLASHSHHRHIHRRHGSSHAHTAYTDLDVSRHRLNTSTTLNETESSSFPAEMLLNITPLHPIEEEKGAFAHFMVENARNWSLSNWEDDMKLAKEAHIDAFALNFAASFSDLASMSLAFKAAESTGFKLFFSFDYAGAGPFDKSLVIGWIKIFSGFSPYYKFKGKPFVSTFEGPGNAKDWKEIKEKTGCFVVPSWSSLGAKDALELGTADGLFSWAGWSWATKTWIRDTLWTDRWEQVMVVQPKWLQIISWNDYGESHYIGPLRDIDNYEAFKVGKAPFNYAHGMPHDGWRLFLPYWIDTYKKGKGTVTKEGVVGWYRPNPVAACKNGGTTGNTASQLQLEFEPAQVVQDKVFFSALLTSSATVTVTVGGASIPATWEFIPDGGVGVYHGSVGYGSFLGDVKISISRSGATIAEFSGPAITTSCKDGYNNFNAWVGSASGPSISAVSPKLSIEKQTCIQGTAPGNFQGLCEFTCKYGYCPIGACQCTKMGAPRVKPKPTGVEGYPIAGEGSSYIGLCAFACNYGYCPPDACGTTKVPLTEPTVSPFLPSACTAGTGEGDLQGLCSYACNYGYCPINHCKCTATGALNRPPPANTTFSADYIGGDGNDSGFANDDDRPECAEELPCDYSLTFNSLEALEKASGDIPSGCMPMYAAQVLMDTLDTALANYTDVDNGYDDKFGYYVKYLRAMVPGAISKFVSLNKGEGPGNKYFQCRWAMPGEEKGEYQSCPIINTSEQVYIEYKLIDEDGFFKELQSKYGISKDWVEFKTYHREVPACPPFTGIGPPPICTHPHFQYENFPMAKEDFTIPNPKDSIKDALPRFKQLQLDLAATWGDLSFFLWDGDDDDAVAALSMPVFMLLQAVDSMATVKQIGEEEKEHEEEAKRNLILIILSAVLLILPFAAEVVGAVTGIAWIADAATIADVSASIALAGYDIVKDPKSAPMELLNILFAGSGRTAKNFSKAADVRRGIKVGELAKFGSVFKEHDEALQSLIRFCKK
;
A
#
# COMPACT_ATOMS: atom_id res chain seq x y z
N MET A 1 -25.84 -15.10 -52.86
CA MET A 1 -26.47 -13.79 -52.58
C MET A 1 -27.61 -13.94 -51.56
N LEU A 2 -27.41 -14.68 -50.46
CA LEU A 2 -28.46 -14.95 -49.47
C LEU A 2 -27.84 -15.25 -48.08
N SER A 3 -26.83 -14.47 -47.70
CA SER A 3 -26.00 -14.71 -46.51
C SER A 3 -25.41 -13.42 -45.93
N LEU A 4 -26.03 -12.27 -46.25
CA LEU A 4 -25.52 -10.93 -45.95
C LEU A 4 -26.62 -10.00 -45.41
N LEU A 5 -27.64 -10.57 -44.75
CA LEU A 5 -28.86 -9.88 -44.30
C LEU A 5 -29.32 -10.25 -42.88
N VAL A 6 -28.49 -10.95 -42.08
CA VAL A 6 -28.81 -11.33 -40.69
C VAL A 6 -27.61 -11.04 -39.76
N LYS A 7 -27.23 -9.76 -39.65
CA LYS A 7 -26.27 -9.24 -38.64
C LYS A 7 -26.61 -7.80 -38.20
N ALA A 8 -27.89 -7.53 -37.89
CA ALA A 8 -28.34 -6.29 -37.24
C ALA A 8 -29.80 -6.38 -36.70
N ALA A 9 -30.02 -6.97 -35.52
CA ALA A 9 -31.22 -6.83 -34.68
C ALA A 9 -31.06 -7.61 -33.36
N LEU A 10 -31.83 -7.23 -32.32
CA LEU A 10 -31.94 -7.86 -30.98
C LEU A 10 -30.65 -7.74 -30.12
N VAL A 11 -30.59 -7.07 -28.96
CA VAL A 11 -31.61 -6.55 -27.99
C VAL A 11 -32.43 -7.67 -27.32
N GLY A 12 -32.42 -7.85 -26.00
CA GLY A 12 -31.61 -7.24 -24.93
C GLY A 12 -32.20 -7.48 -23.51
N LEU A 13 -31.52 -6.96 -22.48
CA LEU A 13 -32.05 -6.46 -21.18
C LEU A 13 -32.80 -7.39 -20.18
N THR A 14 -32.45 -7.22 -18.87
CA THR A 14 -33.34 -7.22 -17.65
C THR A 14 -33.91 -8.59 -17.12
N LEU A 15 -34.17 -8.84 -15.81
CA LEU A 15 -33.96 -8.06 -14.54
C LEU A 15 -34.04 -8.89 -13.20
N ALA A 16 -32.92 -8.98 -12.45
CA ALA A 16 -32.66 -8.96 -10.98
C ALA A 16 -33.59 -9.52 -9.84
N SER A 17 -32.95 -9.94 -8.70
CA SER A 17 -33.30 -9.83 -7.21
C SER A 17 -33.93 -10.94 -6.28
N HIS A 18 -33.65 -10.90 -4.95
CA HIS A 18 -34.50 -11.37 -3.80
C HIS A 18 -34.79 -12.89 -3.55
N SER A 19 -35.10 -13.40 -2.33
CA SER A 19 -34.89 -12.92 -0.93
C SER A 19 -35.27 -13.96 0.18
N HIS A 20 -34.71 -13.79 1.41
CA HIS A 20 -35.27 -14.23 2.74
C HIS A 20 -35.20 -15.74 3.12
N HIS A 21 -35.15 -16.22 4.40
CA HIS A 21 -35.18 -15.58 5.74
C HIS A 21 -34.74 -16.51 6.94
N ARG A 22 -34.02 -15.93 7.94
CA ARG A 22 -34.15 -16.11 9.42
C ARG A 22 -33.82 -17.44 10.18
N HIS A 23 -32.95 -17.27 11.21
CA HIS A 23 -33.19 -17.48 12.67
C HIS A 23 -32.66 -18.72 13.48
N ILE A 24 -31.80 -18.40 14.49
CA ILE A 24 -31.98 -18.64 15.96
C ILE A 24 -31.24 -19.79 16.74
N HIS A 25 -30.46 -19.35 17.77
CA HIS A 25 -30.25 -19.88 19.15
C HIS A 25 -29.02 -20.73 19.63
N ARG A 26 -28.19 -20.05 20.46
CA ARG A 26 -27.88 -20.32 21.91
C ARG A 26 -26.82 -21.36 22.40
N ARG A 27 -25.77 -20.77 23.01
CA ARG A 27 -25.33 -20.88 24.45
C ARG A 27 -24.44 -22.04 24.97
N HIS A 28 -23.36 -21.59 25.66
CA HIS A 28 -22.61 -22.19 26.79
C HIS A 28 -21.80 -23.49 26.51
N GLY A 29 -20.60 -23.67 27.10
CA GLY A 29 -19.79 -22.76 27.93
C GLY A 29 -18.60 -23.45 28.60
N SER A 30 -17.75 -22.67 29.32
CA SER A 30 -16.99 -23.01 30.56
C SER A 30 -16.36 -24.41 30.77
N SER A 31 -15.12 -24.60 31.26
CA SER A 31 -14.12 -23.67 31.86
C SER A 31 -12.91 -24.44 32.45
N HIS A 32 -11.84 -23.71 32.83
CA HIS A 32 -10.70 -24.11 33.71
C HIS A 32 -9.62 -25.01 33.04
N ALA A 33 -8.32 -24.66 33.01
CA ALA A 33 -7.31 -24.29 34.04
C ALA A 33 -6.64 -25.53 34.68
N HIS A 34 -5.34 -25.57 35.01
CA HIS A 34 -4.62 -24.64 35.91
C HIS A 34 -3.06 -24.75 35.85
N THR A 35 -2.34 -23.61 35.98
CA THR A 35 -1.11 -23.28 36.79
C THR A 35 0.01 -24.31 37.12
N ALA A 36 1.27 -23.97 37.43
CA ALA A 36 2.09 -22.72 37.46
C ALA A 36 3.62 -23.12 37.57
N TYR A 37 4.65 -22.26 37.72
CA TYR A 37 5.07 -21.49 38.93
C TYR A 37 6.23 -20.50 38.54
N THR A 38 6.11 -19.16 38.72
CA THR A 38 6.66 -18.27 39.81
C THR A 38 8.15 -17.89 39.74
N ASP A 39 8.68 -16.75 40.27
CA ASP A 39 8.21 -15.45 40.83
C ASP A 39 9.47 -14.53 40.98
N LEU A 40 9.51 -13.27 41.46
CA LEU A 40 8.56 -12.27 42.01
C LEU A 40 8.53 -11.02 41.07
N ASP A 41 7.97 -9.82 41.25
CA ASP A 41 7.50 -8.88 42.32
C ASP A 41 8.51 -8.23 43.30
N VAL A 42 8.57 -6.89 43.25
CA VAL A 42 8.38 -6.02 44.43
C VAL A 42 7.49 -4.84 44.02
N SER A 43 6.51 -4.49 44.86
CA SER A 43 5.43 -3.56 44.51
C SER A 43 5.48 -2.15 45.17
N ARG A 44 4.84 -1.20 44.47
CA ARG A 44 4.40 0.18 44.82
C ARG A 44 4.37 0.59 46.31
N HIS A 45 4.61 1.88 46.58
CA HIS A 45 3.66 2.71 47.36
C HIS A 45 3.75 4.24 47.11
N ARG A 46 2.73 4.98 47.58
CA ARG A 46 2.57 6.45 47.46
C ARG A 46 3.22 7.20 48.63
N LEU A 47 3.53 8.49 48.46
CA LEU A 47 3.27 9.52 49.49
C LEU A 47 3.24 10.95 48.89
N ASN A 48 2.73 11.92 49.65
CA ASN A 48 2.46 13.29 49.21
C ASN A 48 2.59 14.27 50.41
N THR A 49 3.55 15.19 50.38
CA THR A 49 3.65 16.33 51.32
C THR A 49 4.59 17.41 50.78
N SER A 50 4.34 18.67 51.18
CA SER A 50 5.13 19.87 50.79
C SER A 50 6.09 20.28 51.91
N THR A 51 7.35 20.63 51.55
CA THR A 51 8.17 21.63 52.29
C THR A 51 9.32 22.18 51.44
N THR A 52 9.34 23.52 51.29
CA THR A 52 10.50 24.45 51.29
C THR A 52 11.86 24.06 50.67
N LEU A 53 12.25 24.86 49.66
CA LEU A 53 13.58 25.42 49.34
C LEU A 53 14.78 25.12 50.27
N ASN A 54 15.94 24.87 49.68
CA ASN A 54 17.12 25.73 49.88
C ASN A 54 18.13 25.63 48.72
N GLU A 55 19.09 26.56 48.66
CA GLU A 55 20.01 26.82 47.55
C GLU A 55 21.41 26.18 47.73
N THR A 56 22.28 26.35 46.71
CA THR A 56 23.74 26.06 46.68
C THR A 56 24.12 24.56 46.66
N GLU A 57 25.26 24.13 46.09
CA GLU A 57 26.47 24.82 45.59
C GLU A 57 26.82 24.45 44.12
N SER A 58 27.86 25.10 43.56
CA SER A 58 28.39 24.83 42.21
C SER A 58 29.91 24.68 42.15
N SER A 59 30.39 23.52 41.73
CA SER A 59 31.78 23.24 41.27
C SER A 59 31.82 21.80 40.71
N SER A 60 32.67 21.36 39.78
CA SER A 60 33.41 21.94 38.64
C SER A 60 34.33 20.81 38.14
N PHE A 61 34.20 20.33 36.90
CA PHE A 61 35.20 19.46 36.24
C PHE A 61 35.13 19.66 34.71
N PRO A 62 36.20 19.34 33.94
CA PRO A 62 36.63 20.26 32.89
C PRO A 62 36.16 19.85 31.49
N ALA A 63 35.98 20.86 30.64
CA ALA A 63 35.81 20.64 29.21
C ALA A 63 37.18 20.50 28.52
N GLU A 64 37.66 19.26 28.33
CA GLU A 64 38.56 18.90 27.23
C GLU A 64 38.70 17.37 27.06
N MET A 65 37.70 16.74 26.42
CA MET A 65 37.87 15.43 25.76
C MET A 65 37.05 15.37 24.47
N LEU A 66 37.33 16.33 23.57
CA LEU A 66 36.74 16.37 22.23
C LEU A 66 37.70 15.71 21.22
N LEU A 67 37.39 14.48 20.81
CA LEU A 67 37.87 13.94 19.54
C LEU A 67 36.99 12.77 19.06
N ASN A 68 36.34 12.97 17.92
CA ASN A 68 35.74 11.96 17.04
C ASN A 68 34.77 10.93 17.67
N ILE A 69 33.68 11.44 18.25
CA ILE A 69 32.36 10.90 17.86
C ILE A 69 31.84 11.84 16.78
N THR A 70 31.77 11.37 15.52
CA THR A 70 30.96 12.05 14.51
C THR A 70 29.52 12.06 15.00
N PRO A 71 28.80 13.20 14.94
CA PRO A 71 27.37 13.16 15.18
C PRO A 71 26.74 12.28 14.10
N LEU A 72 26.32 11.07 14.50
CA LEU A 72 25.07 10.52 14.00
C LEU A 72 24.09 11.69 14.02
N HIS A 73 23.62 12.10 12.84
CA HIS A 73 22.70 13.22 12.77
C HIS A 73 21.54 12.90 13.73
N PRO A 74 21.07 13.87 14.55
CA PRO A 74 19.74 13.71 15.12
C PRO A 74 18.84 13.47 13.92
N ILE A 75 18.20 12.30 13.86
CA ILE A 75 17.28 11.97 12.78
C ILE A 75 16.17 13.00 12.90
N GLU A 76 16.17 14.01 12.02
CA GLU A 76 15.16 15.07 12.00
C GLU A 76 13.83 14.36 11.85
N GLU A 77 13.08 14.30 12.95
CA GLU A 77 12.11 13.23 13.10
C GLU A 77 10.94 13.54 12.17
N GLU A 78 10.84 12.78 11.08
CA GLU A 78 10.29 13.32 9.83
C GLU A 78 8.83 13.78 9.96
N LYS A 79 8.55 14.97 9.41
CA LYS A 79 7.20 15.55 9.31
C LYS A 79 6.50 15.04 8.07
N GLY A 80 5.24 14.61 8.20
CA GLY A 80 4.40 14.23 7.06
C GLY A 80 3.39 15.31 6.69
N ALA A 81 3.15 15.51 5.39
CA ALA A 81 2.05 16.29 4.83
C ALA A 81 1.19 15.39 3.94
N PHE A 82 -0.06 15.17 4.33
CA PHE A 82 -0.98 14.25 3.68
C PHE A 82 -2.15 15.00 3.06
N ALA A 83 -2.89 14.38 2.14
CA ALA A 83 -4.23 14.84 1.75
C ALA A 83 -5.26 13.73 2.00
N HIS A 84 -6.43 14.11 2.48
CA HIS A 84 -7.55 13.18 2.69
C HIS A 84 -8.20 12.80 1.37
N PHE A 85 -8.54 11.54 1.16
CA PHE A 85 -9.03 11.04 -0.12
C PHE A 85 -10.21 10.09 0.07
N MET A 86 -11.37 10.45 -0.47
CA MET A 86 -12.59 9.62 -0.50
C MET A 86 -12.44 8.57 -1.61
N VAL A 87 -12.35 7.29 -1.27
CA VAL A 87 -12.17 6.22 -2.28
C VAL A 87 -13.46 5.99 -3.07
N GLU A 88 -14.62 6.22 -2.47
CA GLU A 88 -15.94 6.19 -3.13
C GLU A 88 -16.03 7.17 -4.31
N ASN A 89 -15.38 8.33 -4.23
CA ASN A 89 -15.33 9.30 -5.34
C ASN A 89 -14.35 8.89 -6.46
N ALA A 90 -13.67 7.75 -6.30
CA ALA A 90 -12.73 7.17 -7.25
C ALA A 90 -13.07 5.73 -7.70
N ARG A 91 -14.27 5.21 -7.40
CA ARG A 91 -14.72 3.85 -7.85
C ARG A 91 -14.44 3.59 -9.33
N ASN A 92 -14.94 4.46 -10.20
CA ASN A 92 -14.81 4.35 -11.66
C ASN A 92 -13.44 4.80 -12.23
N TRP A 93 -12.42 5.08 -11.40
CA TRP A 93 -11.13 5.60 -11.88
C TRP A 93 -10.26 4.51 -12.48
N SER A 94 -9.74 4.74 -13.69
CA SER A 94 -8.70 3.89 -14.27
C SER A 94 -7.36 4.07 -13.53
N LEU A 95 -6.44 3.11 -13.72
CA LEU A 95 -5.08 3.18 -13.18
C LEU A 95 -4.40 4.52 -13.51
N SER A 96 -4.56 5.02 -14.75
CA SER A 96 -3.98 6.30 -15.18
C SER A 96 -4.55 7.49 -14.41
N ASN A 97 -5.82 7.45 -13.99
CA ASN A 97 -6.43 8.54 -13.22
C ASN A 97 -5.83 8.61 -11.81
N TRP A 98 -5.69 7.45 -11.15
CA TRP A 98 -4.99 7.32 -9.88
C TRP A 98 -3.52 7.78 -9.99
N GLU A 99 -2.78 7.29 -10.99
CA GLU A 99 -1.39 7.68 -11.19
C GLU A 99 -1.22 9.19 -11.43
N ASP A 100 -2.07 9.80 -12.25
CA ASP A 100 -2.00 11.23 -12.56
C ASP A 100 -2.30 12.10 -11.34
N ASP A 101 -3.27 11.71 -10.50
CA ASP A 101 -3.56 12.41 -9.26
C ASP A 101 -2.43 12.26 -8.23
N MET A 102 -1.78 11.10 -8.17
CA MET A 102 -0.58 10.92 -7.35
C MET A 102 0.63 11.72 -7.87
N LYS A 103 0.79 11.86 -9.19
CA LYS A 103 1.78 12.78 -9.80
C LYS A 103 1.50 14.22 -9.36
N LEU A 104 0.26 14.70 -9.48
CA LEU A 104 -0.17 16.03 -9.05
C LEU A 104 -0.02 16.26 -7.54
N ALA A 105 -0.23 15.24 -6.72
CA ALA A 105 -0.01 15.31 -5.27
C ALA A 105 1.47 15.45 -4.92
N LYS A 106 2.36 14.69 -5.59
CA LYS A 106 3.82 14.83 -5.46
C LYS A 106 4.32 16.19 -5.95
N GLU A 107 3.79 16.70 -7.06
CA GLU A 107 4.08 18.06 -7.54
C GLU A 107 3.66 19.13 -6.53
N ALA A 108 2.59 18.90 -5.77
CA ALA A 108 2.16 19.74 -4.66
C ALA A 108 2.95 19.54 -3.35
N HIS A 109 3.96 18.66 -3.33
CA HIS A 109 4.75 18.23 -2.15
C HIS A 109 3.94 17.48 -1.07
N ILE A 110 2.81 16.86 -1.42
CA ILE A 110 2.09 15.92 -0.54
C ILE A 110 2.86 14.59 -0.52
N ASP A 111 3.01 14.00 0.68
CA ASP A 111 3.75 12.75 0.90
C ASP A 111 2.88 11.49 0.70
N ALA A 112 1.58 11.57 1.06
CA ALA A 112 0.66 10.44 0.99
C ALA A 112 -0.83 10.85 0.89
N PHE A 113 -1.68 9.94 0.42
CA PHE A 113 -3.14 10.03 0.63
C PHE A 113 -3.58 9.23 1.85
N ALA A 114 -4.45 9.85 2.66
CA ALA A 114 -5.23 9.20 3.70
C ALA A 114 -6.52 8.66 3.06
N LEU A 115 -6.52 7.39 2.67
CA LEU A 115 -7.63 6.73 1.97
C LEU A 115 -8.77 6.46 2.94
N ASN A 116 -9.85 7.21 2.76
CA ASN A 116 -11.09 7.12 3.51
C ASN A 116 -12.14 6.36 2.72
N PHE A 117 -12.81 5.46 3.42
CA PHE A 117 -13.86 4.59 2.89
C PHE A 117 -14.70 4.11 4.06
N ALA A 118 -15.99 3.89 3.80
CA ALA A 118 -16.96 3.49 4.82
C ALA A 118 -16.99 1.97 5.05
N ALA A 119 -17.60 1.54 6.17
CA ALA A 119 -17.72 0.11 6.50
C ALA A 119 -18.50 -0.72 5.45
N SER A 120 -19.31 -0.06 4.61
CA SER A 120 -20.04 -0.65 3.48
C SER A 120 -19.28 -0.63 2.15
N PHE A 121 -17.99 -0.29 2.14
CA PHE A 121 -17.19 -0.19 0.92
C PHE A 121 -16.77 -1.58 0.40
N SER A 122 -17.38 -2.02 -0.70
CA SER A 122 -17.12 -3.31 -1.36
C SER A 122 -16.27 -3.21 -2.64
N ASP A 123 -16.00 -2.01 -3.17
CA ASP A 123 -15.25 -1.82 -4.42
C ASP A 123 -13.73 -1.93 -4.22
N LEU A 124 -13.24 -3.16 -4.11
CA LEU A 124 -11.81 -3.43 -3.96
C LEU A 124 -11.02 -3.20 -5.25
N ALA A 125 -11.67 -3.05 -6.41
CA ALA A 125 -10.98 -2.76 -7.67
C ALA A 125 -10.34 -1.37 -7.61
N SER A 126 -11.09 -0.34 -7.16
CA SER A 126 -10.54 1.01 -6.98
C SER A 126 -9.40 1.04 -5.96
N MET A 127 -9.53 0.29 -4.85
CA MET A 127 -8.48 0.16 -3.84
C MET A 127 -7.20 -0.51 -4.38
N SER A 128 -7.34 -1.58 -5.16
CA SER A 128 -6.22 -2.28 -5.81
C SER A 128 -5.52 -1.38 -6.82
N LEU A 129 -6.28 -0.61 -7.61
CA LEU A 129 -5.75 0.38 -8.55
C LEU A 129 -5.01 1.51 -7.83
N ALA A 130 -5.48 1.96 -6.66
CA ALA A 130 -4.76 2.94 -5.85
C ALA A 130 -3.38 2.43 -5.43
N PHE A 131 -3.30 1.22 -4.84
CA PHE A 131 -2.01 0.65 -4.41
C PHE A 131 -1.06 0.40 -5.59
N LYS A 132 -1.57 -0.07 -6.73
CA LYS A 132 -0.79 -0.26 -7.95
C LYS A 132 -0.24 1.06 -8.52
N ALA A 133 -1.06 2.12 -8.53
CA ALA A 133 -0.63 3.47 -8.93
C ALA A 133 0.38 4.08 -7.96
N ALA A 134 0.25 3.82 -6.66
CA ALA A 134 1.20 4.31 -5.66
C ALA A 134 2.56 3.59 -5.77
N GLU A 135 2.58 2.32 -6.19
CA GLU A 135 3.82 1.62 -6.51
C GLU A 135 4.47 2.16 -7.79
N SER A 136 3.72 2.29 -8.90
CA SER A 136 4.27 2.80 -10.17
C SER A 136 4.75 4.25 -10.11
N THR A 137 4.08 5.10 -9.31
CA THR A 137 4.49 6.49 -9.10
C THR A 137 5.46 6.68 -7.93
N GLY A 138 5.70 5.65 -7.11
CA GLY A 138 6.47 5.77 -5.85
C GLY A 138 5.85 6.74 -4.84
N PHE A 139 4.52 6.86 -4.83
CA PHE A 139 3.74 7.60 -3.83
C PHE A 139 3.44 6.73 -2.60
N LYS A 140 2.74 7.28 -1.59
CA LYS A 140 2.36 6.54 -0.38
C LYS A 140 0.88 6.66 -0.05
N LEU A 141 0.36 5.64 0.62
CA LEU A 141 -1.05 5.50 1.00
C LEU A 141 -1.17 5.00 2.43
N PHE A 142 -2.20 5.39 3.16
CA PHE A 142 -2.60 4.75 4.42
C PHE A 142 -4.11 4.86 4.63
N PHE A 143 -4.66 4.07 5.56
CA PHE A 143 -6.10 4.01 5.78
C PHE A 143 -6.61 5.07 6.77
N SER A 144 -7.80 5.57 6.47
CA SER A 144 -8.58 6.54 7.22
C SER A 144 -10.00 6.01 7.39
N PHE A 145 -10.16 4.88 8.08
CA PHE A 145 -11.43 4.17 8.21
C PHE A 145 -12.57 5.09 8.68
N ASP A 146 -13.64 5.20 7.90
CA ASP A 146 -14.81 5.99 8.28
C ASP A 146 -15.77 5.17 9.15
N TYR A 147 -15.84 5.52 10.44
CA TYR A 147 -16.74 4.92 11.41
C TYR A 147 -18.10 5.65 11.54
N ALA A 148 -18.32 6.70 10.74
CA ALA A 148 -19.53 7.52 10.75
C ALA A 148 -20.38 7.33 9.49
N GLY A 149 -19.80 7.41 8.29
CA GLY A 149 -20.53 7.52 7.02
C GLY A 149 -21.46 6.35 6.68
N ALA A 150 -21.11 5.13 7.08
CA ALA A 150 -21.98 3.95 6.98
C ALA A 150 -22.07 3.16 8.31
N GLY A 151 -21.84 3.84 9.44
CA GLY A 151 -21.68 3.21 10.74
C GLY A 151 -20.27 2.64 10.99
N PRO A 152 -20.05 2.01 12.16
CA PRO A 152 -18.72 1.57 12.59
C PRO A 152 -18.25 0.31 11.87
N PHE A 153 -16.96 0.25 11.55
CA PHE A 153 -16.31 -0.98 11.08
C PHE A 153 -16.31 -2.07 12.15
N ASP A 154 -16.43 -3.34 11.74
CA ASP A 154 -16.08 -4.46 12.61
C ASP A 154 -14.56 -4.52 12.86
N LYS A 155 -14.19 -4.87 14.09
CA LYS A 155 -12.80 -4.95 14.55
C LYS A 155 -11.96 -5.98 13.77
N SER A 156 -12.53 -7.12 13.41
CA SER A 156 -11.83 -8.18 12.66
C SER A 156 -11.52 -7.74 11.23
N LEU A 157 -12.46 -7.06 10.58
CA LEU A 157 -12.30 -6.46 9.25
C LEU A 157 -11.12 -5.47 9.26
N VAL A 158 -11.07 -4.53 10.22
CA VAL A 158 -9.96 -3.57 10.35
C VAL A 158 -8.61 -4.26 10.57
N ILE A 159 -8.56 -5.35 11.34
CA ILE A 159 -7.33 -6.15 11.51
C ILE A 159 -6.90 -6.79 10.19
N GLY A 160 -7.81 -7.41 9.44
CA GLY A 160 -7.54 -8.02 8.14
C GLY A 160 -7.01 -6.99 7.13
N TRP A 161 -7.72 -5.89 6.95
CA TRP A 161 -7.33 -4.77 6.10
C TRP A 161 -5.92 -4.24 6.41
N ILE A 162 -5.61 -3.97 7.68
CA ILE A 162 -4.27 -3.47 8.06
C ILE A 162 -3.20 -4.55 7.81
N LYS A 163 -3.44 -5.83 8.15
CA LYS A 163 -2.49 -6.91 7.93
C LYS A 163 -2.13 -7.06 6.44
N ILE A 164 -3.13 -7.14 5.58
CA ILE A 164 -2.95 -7.33 4.13
C ILE A 164 -2.22 -6.12 3.54
N PHE A 165 -2.83 -4.94 3.61
CA PHE A 165 -2.34 -3.79 2.83
C PHE A 165 -1.06 -3.18 3.38
N SER A 166 -0.76 -3.34 4.68
CA SER A 166 0.52 -2.88 5.23
C SER A 166 1.71 -3.77 4.86
N GLY A 167 1.50 -4.93 4.22
CA GLY A 167 2.58 -5.66 3.56
C GLY A 167 3.19 -4.90 2.36
N PHE A 168 2.36 -4.17 1.62
CA PHE A 168 2.73 -3.55 0.34
C PHE A 168 3.71 -2.37 0.52
N SER A 169 4.65 -2.24 -0.42
CA SER A 169 5.68 -1.17 -0.45
C SER A 169 5.11 0.26 -0.41
N PRO A 170 3.96 0.59 -1.03
CA PRO A 170 3.38 1.94 -0.96
C PRO A 170 2.70 2.29 0.39
N TYR A 171 2.53 1.35 1.32
CA TYR A 171 1.86 1.67 2.59
C TYR A 171 2.76 2.59 3.44
N TYR A 172 2.22 3.73 3.89
CA TYR A 172 2.96 4.69 4.72
C TYR A 172 3.18 4.13 6.12
N LYS A 173 4.45 4.03 6.52
CA LYS A 173 4.87 3.45 7.80
C LYS A 173 5.63 4.46 8.64
N PHE A 174 5.12 4.76 9.84
CA PHE A 174 5.80 5.62 10.80
C PHE A 174 6.64 4.78 11.76
N LYS A 175 7.95 5.04 11.83
CA LYS A 175 8.91 4.26 12.65
C LYS A 175 8.77 2.73 12.43
N GLY A 176 8.57 2.34 11.17
CA GLY A 176 8.37 0.95 10.74
C GLY A 176 6.95 0.39 10.93
N LYS A 177 6.09 1.05 11.73
CA LYS A 177 4.71 0.60 11.99
C LYS A 177 3.74 1.08 10.90
N PRO A 178 2.72 0.28 10.53
CA PRO A 178 1.61 0.76 9.70
C PRO A 178 0.97 2.00 10.33
N PHE A 179 0.95 3.12 9.62
CA PHE A 179 0.24 4.31 10.09
C PHE A 179 -1.24 4.19 9.74
N VAL A 180 -2.13 4.52 10.67
CA VAL A 180 -3.59 4.38 10.49
C VAL A 180 -4.29 5.59 11.08
N SER A 181 -5.42 5.98 10.49
CA SER A 181 -6.31 7.02 11.00
C SER A 181 -7.76 6.57 10.93
N THR A 182 -8.68 7.38 11.48
CA THR A 182 -10.12 7.21 11.30
C THR A 182 -10.78 8.58 11.10
N PHE A 183 -11.93 8.57 10.42
CA PHE A 183 -12.94 9.60 10.64
C PHE A 183 -13.88 9.10 11.74
N GLU A 184 -13.89 9.82 12.86
CA GLU A 184 -14.64 9.51 14.09
C GLU A 184 -14.46 8.06 14.60
N GLY A 185 -15.52 7.41 15.08
CA GLY A 185 -15.46 6.13 15.79
C GLY A 185 -15.04 6.15 17.28
N PRO A 186 -15.24 7.21 18.10
CA PRO A 186 -14.83 7.20 19.50
C PRO A 186 -15.54 6.12 20.35
N GLY A 187 -16.75 5.69 19.96
CA GLY A 187 -17.44 4.56 20.60
C GLY A 187 -16.65 3.24 20.53
N ASN A 188 -15.90 3.05 19.43
CA ASN A 188 -15.05 1.91 19.15
C ASN A 188 -13.59 2.10 19.63
N ALA A 189 -13.28 3.18 20.35
CA ALA A 189 -11.91 3.47 20.80
C ALA A 189 -11.28 2.34 21.64
N LYS A 190 -12.09 1.45 22.25
CA LYS A 190 -11.62 0.27 22.99
C LYS A 190 -11.04 -0.82 22.09
N ASP A 191 -11.61 -1.01 20.90
CA ASP A 191 -11.23 -2.07 19.95
C ASP A 191 -9.79 -1.89 19.47
N TRP A 192 -9.35 -0.63 19.37
CA TRP A 192 -8.00 -0.24 19.00
C TRP A 192 -6.89 -0.80 19.91
N LYS A 193 -7.19 -1.26 21.13
CA LYS A 193 -6.19 -2.00 21.94
C LYS A 193 -5.78 -3.30 21.26
N GLU A 194 -6.77 -4.08 20.83
CA GLU A 194 -6.56 -5.38 20.20
C GLU A 194 -6.14 -5.22 18.73
N ILE A 195 -6.69 -4.24 18.01
CA ILE A 195 -6.25 -3.93 16.63
C ILE A 195 -4.74 -3.64 16.63
N LYS A 196 -4.24 -2.78 17.53
CA LYS A 196 -2.81 -2.47 17.64
C LYS A 196 -1.97 -3.67 18.09
N GLU A 197 -2.49 -4.54 18.95
CA GLU A 197 -1.83 -5.79 19.33
C GLU A 197 -1.67 -6.75 18.14
N LYS A 198 -2.73 -6.94 17.34
CA LYS A 198 -2.75 -7.90 16.21
C LYS A 198 -2.11 -7.39 14.92
N THR A 199 -1.83 -6.09 14.80
CA THR A 199 -1.31 -5.45 13.56
C THR A 199 -0.02 -4.67 13.76
N GLY A 200 0.35 -4.33 15.00
CA GLY A 200 1.49 -3.46 15.30
C GLY A 200 1.32 -1.99 14.88
N CYS A 201 0.13 -1.57 14.45
CA CYS A 201 -0.10 -0.24 13.88
C CYS A 201 0.13 0.93 14.86
N PHE A 202 0.27 2.12 14.28
CA PHE A 202 0.34 3.41 14.96
C PHE A 202 -0.89 4.22 14.53
N VAL A 203 -1.83 4.48 15.46
CA VAL A 203 -3.14 5.06 15.12
C VAL A 203 -3.27 6.52 15.58
N VAL A 204 -3.68 7.37 14.64
CA VAL A 204 -3.94 8.80 14.81
C VAL A 204 -5.37 9.08 14.29
N PRO A 205 -6.42 8.83 15.10
CA PRO A 205 -7.80 9.05 14.71
C PRO A 205 -8.21 10.52 14.85
N SER A 206 -9.29 10.91 14.16
CA SER A 206 -10.03 12.14 14.46
C SER A 206 -11.28 11.78 15.27
N TRP A 207 -11.16 11.76 16.59
CA TRP A 207 -12.30 11.77 17.52
C TRP A 207 -12.68 13.21 17.87
N SER A 208 -12.93 14.02 16.83
CA SER A 208 -13.19 15.45 16.96
C SER A 208 -14.52 15.72 17.68
N SER A 209 -15.50 14.82 17.54
CA SER A 209 -16.80 14.87 18.22
C SER A 209 -16.71 14.87 19.76
N LEU A 210 -15.67 14.28 20.35
CA LEU A 210 -15.42 14.34 21.81
C LEU A 210 -14.63 15.56 22.25
N GLY A 211 -13.88 16.18 21.33
CA GLY A 211 -12.81 17.12 21.66
C GLY A 211 -11.57 16.43 22.24
N ALA A 212 -10.41 17.09 22.06
CA ALA A 212 -9.10 16.46 22.26
C ALA A 212 -8.83 15.94 23.69
N LYS A 213 -9.41 16.55 24.73
CA LYS A 213 -9.18 16.12 26.12
C LYS A 213 -9.84 14.76 26.40
N ASP A 214 -11.16 14.69 26.24
CA ASP A 214 -11.92 13.46 26.47
C ASP A 214 -11.47 12.34 25.51
N ALA A 215 -11.05 12.67 24.29
CA ALA A 215 -10.44 11.73 23.34
C ALA A 215 -9.09 11.15 23.83
N LEU A 216 -8.23 11.94 24.50
CA LEU A 216 -6.99 11.45 25.12
C LEU A 216 -7.26 10.56 26.34
N GLU A 217 -8.29 10.85 27.13
CA GLU A 217 -8.67 10.07 28.31
C GLU A 217 -9.13 8.63 27.99
N LEU A 218 -9.45 8.33 26.72
CA LEU A 218 -9.72 6.97 26.23
C LEU A 218 -8.47 6.07 26.24
N GLY A 219 -7.27 6.65 26.11
CA GLY A 219 -5.99 5.96 26.32
C GLY A 219 -5.65 4.84 25.33
N THR A 220 -6.07 4.95 24.06
CA THR A 220 -5.81 3.92 23.02
C THR A 220 -5.15 4.44 21.74
N ALA A 221 -5.34 5.71 21.39
CA ALA A 221 -4.65 6.35 20.27
C ALA A 221 -3.16 6.64 20.57
N ASP A 222 -2.33 6.71 19.53
CA ASP A 222 -0.91 7.12 19.63
C ASP A 222 -0.70 8.62 19.38
N GLY A 223 -1.69 9.27 18.76
CA GLY A 223 -1.82 10.71 18.57
C GLY A 223 -3.27 11.06 18.21
N LEU A 224 -3.58 12.33 17.97
CA LEU A 224 -4.89 12.76 17.47
C LEU A 224 -4.71 13.79 16.35
N PHE A 225 -5.66 13.84 15.42
CA PHE A 225 -5.82 14.97 14.50
C PHE A 225 -7.25 15.55 14.59
N SER A 226 -7.50 16.66 13.91
CA SER A 226 -8.79 17.37 13.96
C SER A 226 -9.45 17.43 12.58
N TRP A 227 -10.76 17.16 12.54
CA TRP A 227 -11.63 17.32 11.38
C TRP A 227 -12.20 18.76 11.26
N ALA A 228 -11.53 19.75 11.85
CA ALA A 228 -11.95 21.14 11.80
C ALA A 228 -11.52 21.86 10.51
N GLY A 229 -11.84 21.28 9.33
CA GLY A 229 -11.67 21.95 8.04
C GLY A 229 -12.44 23.28 8.00
N TRP A 230 -13.64 23.29 8.58
CA TRP A 230 -14.52 24.45 8.68
C TRP A 230 -14.16 25.40 9.84
N SER A 231 -14.43 26.69 9.62
CA SER A 231 -14.49 27.69 10.70
C SER A 231 -15.60 27.32 11.66
N TRP A 232 -15.30 27.32 12.96
CA TRP A 232 -16.33 27.27 13.99
C TRP A 232 -16.99 28.65 14.05
N ALA A 233 -18.04 28.85 13.24
CA ALA A 233 -18.47 30.19 12.85
C ALA A 233 -18.84 31.07 14.05
N THR A 234 -17.98 32.04 14.31
CA THR A 234 -18.16 33.17 15.22
C THR A 234 -17.59 34.39 14.50
N LYS A 235 -17.89 35.61 14.94
CA LYS A 235 -17.58 36.84 14.18
C LYS A 235 -16.10 37.05 13.85
N THR A 236 -15.19 36.32 14.50
CA THR A 236 -13.74 36.33 14.29
C THR A 236 -13.23 35.31 13.26
N TRP A 237 -14.06 34.36 12.80
CA TRP A 237 -13.65 33.30 11.88
C TRP A 237 -14.56 33.26 10.65
N ILE A 238 -14.13 33.92 9.58
CA ILE A 238 -14.83 34.02 8.29
C ILE A 238 -14.36 32.85 7.39
N ARG A 239 -15.30 32.13 6.74
CA ARG A 239 -14.96 30.95 5.92
C ARG A 239 -13.98 31.27 4.79
N ASP A 240 -14.18 32.42 4.13
CA ASP A 240 -13.50 32.74 2.88
C ASP A 240 -11.97 33.01 2.99
N THR A 241 -11.43 33.26 4.19
CA THR A 241 -9.98 33.50 4.41
C THR A 241 -9.22 32.27 4.92
N LEU A 242 -9.94 31.22 5.36
CA LEU A 242 -9.40 30.09 6.14
C LEU A 242 -8.17 29.42 5.53
N TRP A 243 -8.09 29.32 4.20
CA TRP A 243 -6.95 28.69 3.54
C TRP A 243 -5.63 29.34 3.93
N THR A 244 -5.57 30.68 3.97
CA THR A 244 -4.39 31.42 4.42
C THR A 244 -4.21 31.29 5.94
N ASP A 245 -5.28 31.43 6.72
CA ASP A 245 -5.24 31.43 8.19
C ASP A 245 -4.76 30.09 8.77
N ARG A 246 -5.12 28.96 8.13
CA ARG A 246 -4.66 27.62 8.51
C ARG A 246 -3.16 27.42 8.22
N TRP A 247 -2.60 28.02 7.16
CA TRP A 247 -1.17 27.92 6.88
C TRP A 247 -0.31 28.68 7.90
N GLU A 248 -0.71 29.88 8.34
CA GLU A 248 -0.04 30.56 9.46
C GLU A 248 -0.16 29.73 10.76
N GLN A 249 -1.32 29.09 11.03
CA GLN A 249 -1.47 28.19 12.18
C GLN A 249 -0.52 26.99 12.13
N VAL A 250 -0.28 26.39 10.95
CA VAL A 250 0.73 25.33 10.77
C VAL A 250 2.14 25.84 11.08
N MET A 251 2.46 27.10 10.73
CA MET A 251 3.76 27.70 11.06
C MET A 251 3.91 28.02 12.55
N VAL A 252 2.82 28.30 13.26
CA VAL A 252 2.79 28.56 14.71
C VAL A 252 2.82 27.26 15.53
N VAL A 253 2.02 26.27 15.17
CA VAL A 253 1.84 25.02 15.92
C VAL A 253 2.95 24.00 15.61
N GLN A 254 3.50 24.02 14.40
CA GLN A 254 4.52 23.07 13.93
C GLN A 254 4.17 21.59 14.21
N PRO A 255 2.97 21.12 13.80
CA PRO A 255 2.49 19.79 14.13
C PRO A 255 3.39 18.69 13.53
N LYS A 256 3.36 17.49 14.12
CA LYS A 256 4.14 16.33 13.65
C LYS A 256 3.69 15.85 12.26
N TRP A 257 2.38 15.93 12.00
CA TRP A 257 1.76 15.66 10.71
C TRP A 257 0.76 16.76 10.37
N LEU A 258 0.61 17.02 9.08
CA LEU A 258 -0.46 17.83 8.52
C LEU A 258 -1.32 16.95 7.62
N GLN A 259 -2.65 17.11 7.67
CA GLN A 259 -3.57 16.53 6.69
C GLN A 259 -4.39 17.66 6.07
N ILE A 260 -4.29 17.80 4.75
CA ILE A 260 -5.14 18.69 3.95
C ILE A 260 -6.47 17.97 3.75
N ILE A 261 -7.53 18.55 4.30
CA ILE A 261 -8.91 18.15 4.04
C ILE A 261 -9.40 19.07 2.91
N SER A 262 -9.56 18.59 1.67
CA SER A 262 -9.44 17.23 1.13
C SER A 262 -8.82 17.23 -0.28
N TRP A 263 -8.43 16.07 -0.80
CA TRP A 263 -8.08 15.93 -2.22
C TRP A 263 -9.34 15.94 -3.09
N ASN A 264 -10.31 15.05 -2.85
CA ASN A 264 -11.44 14.78 -3.78
C ASN A 264 -12.81 14.68 -3.10
N ASP A 265 -13.04 15.33 -1.95
CA ASP A 265 -14.41 15.46 -1.42
C ASP A 265 -15.14 16.61 -2.10
N TYR A 266 -15.82 16.26 -3.19
CA TYR A 266 -16.64 17.15 -4.00
C TYR A 266 -17.96 17.54 -3.33
N GLY A 267 -18.47 16.73 -2.39
CA GLY A 267 -19.72 17.01 -1.66
C GLY A 267 -19.52 18.11 -0.63
N GLU A 268 -18.48 18.04 0.19
CA GLU A 268 -18.18 19.10 1.16
C GLU A 268 -17.58 20.38 0.52
N SER A 269 -17.29 20.39 -0.80
CA SER A 269 -16.74 21.57 -1.51
C SER A 269 -15.39 22.06 -0.95
N HIS A 270 -14.56 21.13 -0.49
CA HIS A 270 -13.20 21.39 -0.01
C HIS A 270 -12.16 20.47 -0.66
N TYR A 271 -12.35 20.15 -1.94
CA TYR A 271 -11.39 19.39 -2.74
C TYR A 271 -10.23 20.31 -3.18
N ILE A 272 -9.06 19.73 -3.43
CA ILE A 272 -7.95 20.42 -4.13
C ILE A 272 -7.48 19.65 -5.37
N GLY A 273 -8.02 18.46 -5.61
CA GLY A 273 -7.77 17.60 -6.76
C GLY A 273 -8.52 18.05 -8.03
N PRO A 274 -8.27 17.39 -9.18
CA PRO A 274 -9.00 17.61 -10.41
C PRO A 274 -10.49 17.21 -10.30
N LEU A 275 -11.33 17.81 -11.14
CA LEU A 275 -12.71 17.38 -11.35
C LEU A 275 -12.73 16.29 -12.43
N ARG A 276 -12.74 15.01 -12.03
CA ARG A 276 -12.84 13.84 -12.92
C ARG A 276 -14.25 13.23 -12.90
N ASP A 277 -14.87 13.01 -14.06
CA ASP A 277 -16.17 12.31 -14.19
C ASP A 277 -17.33 12.94 -13.37
N ILE A 278 -17.41 14.27 -13.40
CA ILE A 278 -18.22 15.07 -12.47
C ILE A 278 -19.73 14.82 -12.49
N ASP A 279 -20.28 14.38 -13.61
CA ASP A 279 -21.72 14.09 -13.75
C ASP A 279 -22.13 12.77 -13.06
N ASN A 280 -21.15 11.91 -12.73
CA ASN A 280 -21.36 10.63 -12.08
C ASN A 280 -21.24 10.67 -10.55
N TYR A 281 -20.73 11.76 -9.95
CA TYR A 281 -20.57 11.90 -8.49
C TYR A 281 -21.86 11.59 -7.71
N GLU A 282 -21.85 10.47 -6.99
CA GLU A 282 -23.02 9.99 -6.23
C GLU A 282 -23.41 10.91 -5.07
N ALA A 283 -22.44 11.60 -4.47
CA ALA A 283 -22.64 12.49 -3.32
C ALA A 283 -23.79 13.51 -3.51
N PHE A 284 -23.95 14.06 -4.72
CA PHE A 284 -25.01 15.01 -5.04
C PHE A 284 -26.40 14.35 -5.13
N LYS A 285 -26.45 13.07 -5.55
CA LYS A 285 -27.68 12.27 -5.65
C LYS A 285 -28.10 11.78 -4.26
N VAL A 286 -27.15 11.20 -3.50
CA VAL A 286 -27.35 10.68 -2.14
C VAL A 286 -27.69 11.81 -1.16
N GLY A 287 -26.94 12.91 -1.19
CA GLY A 287 -27.20 14.12 -0.39
C GLY A 287 -28.39 14.96 -0.88
N LYS A 288 -29.11 14.52 -1.92
CA LYS A 288 -30.29 15.19 -2.51
C LYS A 288 -30.06 16.68 -2.80
N ALA A 289 -28.87 17.01 -3.31
CA ALA A 289 -28.49 18.38 -3.63
C ALA A 289 -29.42 18.97 -4.72
N PRO A 290 -29.82 20.25 -4.63
CA PRO A 290 -30.72 20.85 -5.62
C PRO A 290 -30.11 20.90 -7.03
N PHE A 291 -28.78 20.92 -7.13
CA PHE A 291 -27.99 20.77 -8.35
C PHE A 291 -26.56 20.34 -7.98
N ASN A 292 -25.78 19.81 -8.94
CA ASN A 292 -24.34 19.61 -8.75
C ASN A 292 -23.61 20.96 -8.71
N TYR A 293 -23.18 21.36 -7.52
CA TYR A 293 -22.49 22.63 -7.24
C TYR A 293 -20.96 22.59 -7.42
N ALA A 294 -20.36 21.41 -7.64
CA ALA A 294 -18.97 21.29 -8.07
C ALA A 294 -18.80 21.52 -9.58
N HIS A 295 -19.86 21.33 -10.39
CA HIS A 295 -19.78 21.43 -11.85
C HIS A 295 -19.29 22.80 -12.32
N GLY A 296 -18.07 22.83 -12.88
CA GLY A 296 -17.41 24.05 -13.36
C GLY A 296 -16.65 24.84 -12.29
N MET A 297 -16.45 24.29 -11.09
CA MET A 297 -15.76 24.93 -9.96
C MET A 297 -14.41 24.25 -9.68
N PRO A 298 -13.36 24.49 -10.50
CA PRO A 298 -12.01 23.99 -10.21
C PRO A 298 -11.47 24.60 -8.91
N HIS A 299 -10.86 23.77 -8.06
CA HIS A 299 -10.18 24.16 -6.82
C HIS A 299 -8.66 23.93 -6.87
N ASP A 300 -8.17 23.37 -7.99
CA ASP A 300 -6.76 23.03 -8.19
C ASP A 300 -5.80 24.23 -8.11
N GLY A 301 -6.31 25.44 -8.35
CA GLY A 301 -5.58 26.68 -8.09
C GLY A 301 -5.04 26.80 -6.65
N TRP A 302 -5.71 26.24 -5.64
CA TRP A 302 -5.19 26.21 -4.27
C TRP A 302 -3.95 25.32 -4.11
N ARG A 303 -3.68 24.37 -5.03
CA ARG A 303 -2.45 23.57 -5.02
C ARG A 303 -1.19 24.40 -5.32
N LEU A 304 -1.31 25.54 -6.02
CA LEU A 304 -0.17 26.23 -6.63
C LEU A 304 0.93 26.64 -5.63
N PHE A 305 0.57 26.99 -4.39
CA PHE A 305 1.54 27.39 -3.35
C PHE A 305 1.83 26.29 -2.31
N LEU A 306 1.23 25.11 -2.44
CA LEU A 306 1.51 23.98 -1.53
C LEU A 306 3.00 23.60 -1.48
N PRO A 307 3.78 23.59 -2.59
CA PRO A 307 5.21 23.31 -2.52
C PRO A 307 5.98 24.28 -1.60
N TYR A 308 5.67 25.58 -1.68
CA TYR A 308 6.29 26.59 -0.82
C TYR A 308 5.86 26.45 0.64
N TRP A 309 4.56 26.23 0.88
CA TRP A 309 4.01 26.07 2.22
C TRP A 309 4.52 24.80 2.91
N ILE A 310 4.46 23.65 2.24
CA ILE A 310 4.92 22.37 2.78
C ILE A 310 6.44 22.36 2.95
N ASP A 311 7.23 22.96 2.06
CA ASP A 311 8.67 23.12 2.30
C ASP A 311 8.96 24.04 3.50
N THR A 312 8.20 25.11 3.69
CA THR A 312 8.33 25.97 4.88
C THR A 312 7.98 25.19 6.16
N TYR A 313 6.94 24.36 6.11
CA TYR A 313 6.51 23.52 7.23
C TYR A 313 7.51 22.39 7.54
N LYS A 314 7.98 21.64 6.54
CA LYS A 314 8.89 20.49 6.71
C LYS A 314 10.34 20.92 6.98
N LYS A 315 10.83 21.96 6.28
CA LYS A 315 12.26 22.34 6.20
C LYS A 315 12.58 23.68 6.89
N GLY A 316 11.60 24.34 7.51
CA GLY A 316 11.74 25.66 8.14
C GLY A 316 11.90 26.84 7.16
N LYS A 317 12.10 26.59 5.85
CA LYS A 317 12.11 27.58 4.77
C LYS A 317 11.61 26.98 3.44
N GLY A 318 10.55 27.57 2.90
CA GLY A 318 10.21 27.46 1.48
C GLY A 318 11.10 28.36 0.61
N THR A 319 11.16 28.03 -0.67
CA THR A 319 11.94 28.78 -1.67
C THR A 319 11.05 29.14 -2.86
N VAL A 320 11.12 30.39 -3.28
CA VAL A 320 10.38 30.93 -4.43
C VAL A 320 11.24 30.79 -5.68
N THR A 321 10.83 29.93 -6.61
CA THR A 321 11.43 29.72 -7.93
C THR A 321 10.54 30.17 -9.08
N LYS A 322 9.26 30.44 -8.78
CA LYS A 322 8.28 31.16 -9.61
C LYS A 322 7.47 32.07 -8.71
N GLU A 323 7.15 33.27 -9.18
CA GLU A 323 6.12 34.11 -8.57
C GLU A 323 4.77 33.78 -9.20
N GLY A 324 3.67 33.99 -8.48
CA GLY A 324 2.34 33.62 -8.98
C GLY A 324 1.20 34.19 -8.16
N VAL A 325 -0.03 33.92 -8.61
CA VAL A 325 -1.29 34.36 -7.98
C VAL A 325 -2.32 33.24 -7.98
N VAL A 326 -3.08 33.16 -6.89
CA VAL A 326 -4.28 32.32 -6.74
C VAL A 326 -5.40 33.25 -6.29
N GLY A 327 -6.64 33.03 -6.73
CA GLY A 327 -7.77 33.81 -6.24
C GLY A 327 -9.11 33.11 -6.43
N TRP A 328 -10.05 33.41 -5.54
CA TRP A 328 -11.32 32.71 -5.43
C TRP A 328 -12.48 33.65 -5.08
N TYR A 329 -13.68 33.27 -5.51
CA TYR A 329 -14.94 33.97 -5.30
C TYR A 329 -16.11 33.02 -5.59
N ARG A 330 -17.31 33.36 -5.12
CA ARG A 330 -18.54 32.65 -5.51
C ARG A 330 -19.09 33.23 -6.83
N PRO A 331 -19.71 32.43 -7.70
CA PRO A 331 -20.28 32.91 -8.96
C PRO A 331 -21.51 33.81 -8.76
N ASN A 332 -22.13 33.77 -7.58
CA ASN A 332 -23.33 34.52 -7.24
C ASN A 332 -23.13 35.35 -5.95
N PRO A 333 -23.62 36.61 -5.91
CA PRO A 333 -23.76 37.35 -4.66
C PRO A 333 -24.73 36.63 -3.71
N VAL A 334 -24.49 36.65 -2.39
CA VAL A 334 -25.28 35.84 -1.44
C VAL A 334 -26.77 36.18 -1.50
N ALA A 335 -27.12 37.45 -1.71
CA ALA A 335 -28.51 37.90 -1.76
C ALA A 335 -29.22 37.66 -3.13
N ALA A 336 -28.56 37.06 -4.12
CA ALA A 336 -29.11 36.94 -5.48
C ALA A 336 -30.27 35.93 -5.57
N CYS A 337 -30.16 34.79 -4.88
CA CYS A 337 -31.00 33.60 -5.09
C CYS A 337 -31.32 32.87 -3.79
N LYS A 338 -32.03 31.75 -3.87
CA LYS A 338 -32.38 30.93 -2.68
C LYS A 338 -31.13 30.30 -2.07
N ASN A 339 -31.08 30.21 -0.74
CA ASN A 339 -30.03 29.48 -0.01
C ASN A 339 -30.17 27.95 -0.11
N GLY A 340 -31.31 27.42 -0.58
CA GLY A 340 -31.55 25.97 -0.69
C GLY A 340 -31.62 25.23 0.66
N GLY A 341 -31.76 25.95 1.77
CA GLY A 341 -31.64 25.40 3.12
C GLY A 341 -30.18 25.22 3.61
N THR A 342 -29.18 25.59 2.81
CA THR A 342 -27.76 25.56 3.21
C THR A 342 -27.51 26.45 4.42
N THR A 343 -26.83 25.90 5.42
CA THR A 343 -26.41 26.59 6.65
C THR A 343 -24.90 26.88 6.64
N GLY A 344 -24.47 27.85 7.45
CA GLY A 344 -23.12 27.86 8.02
C GLY A 344 -23.11 27.02 9.29
N ASN A 345 -22.10 26.15 9.46
CA ASN A 345 -22.05 25.09 10.49
C ASN A 345 -23.20 24.06 10.37
N THR A 346 -23.17 23.04 11.24
CA THR A 346 -24.24 22.03 11.37
C THR A 346 -24.55 21.71 12.83
N ALA A 347 -25.84 21.64 13.17
CA ALA A 347 -26.35 21.18 14.45
C ALA A 347 -25.99 19.72 14.76
N SER A 348 -25.68 18.89 13.75
CA SER A 348 -25.21 17.51 13.97
C SER A 348 -23.84 17.44 14.67
N GLN A 349 -23.02 18.49 14.55
CA GLN A 349 -21.76 18.65 15.30
C GLN A 349 -21.96 19.48 16.59
N LEU A 350 -23.22 19.66 17.04
CA LEU A 350 -23.64 20.45 18.22
C LEU A 350 -23.21 21.93 18.16
N GLN A 351 -22.96 22.44 16.95
CA GLN A 351 -22.61 23.83 16.69
C GLN A 351 -23.88 24.68 16.50
N LEU A 352 -23.76 25.99 16.76
CA LEU A 352 -24.78 26.94 16.30
C LEU A 352 -24.75 27.04 14.77
N GLU A 353 -25.90 26.86 14.14
CA GLU A 353 -26.09 27.11 12.72
C GLU A 353 -26.35 28.60 12.43
N PHE A 354 -25.97 29.03 11.22
CA PHE A 354 -26.09 30.40 10.74
C PHE A 354 -26.67 30.43 9.32
N GLU A 355 -27.33 31.52 8.95
CA GLU A 355 -27.64 31.81 7.55
C GLU A 355 -26.33 32.08 6.77
N PRO A 356 -26.18 31.63 5.51
CA PRO A 356 -24.95 31.85 4.74
C PRO A 356 -24.50 33.31 4.66
N ALA A 357 -25.45 34.25 4.60
CA ALA A 357 -25.22 35.70 4.60
C ALA A 357 -24.54 36.25 5.88
N GLN A 358 -24.42 35.44 6.94
CA GLN A 358 -23.72 35.79 8.17
C GLN A 358 -22.25 35.32 8.18
N VAL A 359 -21.86 34.41 7.28
CA VAL A 359 -20.59 33.66 7.35
C VAL A 359 -19.75 33.65 6.06
N VAL A 360 -20.31 34.06 4.92
CA VAL A 360 -19.58 34.26 3.65
C VAL A 360 -19.77 35.70 3.12
N GLN A 361 -18.74 36.27 2.47
CA GLN A 361 -18.69 37.68 2.09
C GLN A 361 -18.64 37.88 0.57
N ASP A 362 -19.39 38.86 0.04
CA ASP A 362 -19.41 39.19 -1.40
C ASP A 362 -18.16 40.00 -1.81
N LYS A 363 -17.07 39.24 -1.96
CA LYS A 363 -15.71 39.70 -2.29
C LYS A 363 -15.03 38.77 -3.30
N VAL A 364 -13.97 39.28 -3.92
CA VAL A 364 -12.92 38.49 -4.56
C VAL A 364 -11.74 38.39 -3.59
N PHE A 365 -11.25 37.17 -3.36
CA PHE A 365 -10.13 36.86 -2.48
C PHE A 365 -8.92 36.46 -3.31
N PHE A 366 -7.71 36.77 -2.85
CA PHE A 366 -6.48 36.48 -3.59
C PHE A 366 -5.27 36.30 -2.69
N SER A 367 -4.34 35.45 -3.12
CA SER A 367 -3.03 35.27 -2.53
C SER A 367 -1.96 35.27 -3.62
N ALA A 368 -0.76 35.78 -3.33
CA ALA A 368 0.35 35.78 -4.28
C ALA A 368 1.67 35.38 -3.61
N LEU A 369 2.38 34.42 -4.21
CA LEU A 369 3.73 34.03 -3.79
C LEU A 369 4.74 34.97 -4.46
N LEU A 370 5.47 35.74 -3.66
CA LEU A 370 6.31 36.84 -4.13
C LEU A 370 7.69 36.87 -3.45
N THR A 371 8.67 37.39 -4.17
CA THR A 371 10.05 37.68 -3.73
C THR A 371 10.24 39.11 -3.19
N SER A 372 9.28 39.99 -3.49
CA SER A 372 9.26 41.39 -3.07
C SER A 372 7.88 41.98 -3.36
N SER A 373 7.57 43.16 -2.82
CA SER A 373 6.28 43.82 -3.03
C SER A 373 5.88 43.93 -4.50
N ALA A 374 4.60 43.72 -4.79
CA ALA A 374 3.99 43.86 -6.10
C ALA A 374 2.60 44.48 -5.95
N THR A 375 2.08 45.05 -7.03
CA THR A 375 0.72 45.62 -7.09
C THR A 375 -0.26 44.54 -7.53
N VAL A 376 -1.34 44.37 -6.79
CA VAL A 376 -2.51 43.58 -7.21
C VAL A 376 -3.53 44.49 -7.89
N THR A 377 -4.09 44.02 -9.00
CA THR A 377 -5.22 44.65 -9.69
C THR A 377 -6.31 43.61 -9.85
N VAL A 378 -7.53 43.95 -9.42
CA VAL A 378 -8.74 43.14 -9.64
C VAL A 378 -9.69 43.94 -10.54
N THR A 379 -10.28 43.27 -11.53
CA THR A 379 -11.42 43.83 -12.28
C THR A 379 -12.60 42.86 -12.26
N VAL A 380 -13.83 43.40 -12.23
CA VAL A 380 -15.09 42.64 -12.35
C VAL A 380 -15.93 43.32 -13.43
N GLY A 381 -16.31 42.58 -14.48
CA GLY A 381 -17.03 43.15 -15.63
C GLY A 381 -16.23 44.25 -16.36
N GLY A 382 -14.90 44.20 -16.27
CA GLY A 382 -14.00 45.24 -16.79
C GLY A 382 -13.84 46.48 -15.90
N ALA A 383 -14.67 46.66 -14.86
CA ALA A 383 -14.49 47.73 -13.88
C ALA A 383 -13.33 47.38 -12.93
N SER A 384 -12.33 48.26 -12.81
CA SER A 384 -11.21 48.06 -11.89
C SER A 384 -11.60 48.44 -10.46
N ILE A 385 -11.31 47.54 -9.51
CA ILE A 385 -11.70 47.68 -8.10
C ILE A 385 -10.43 47.83 -7.25
N PRO A 386 -10.32 48.86 -6.37
CA PRO A 386 -9.13 49.06 -5.55
C PRO A 386 -8.86 47.88 -4.61
N ALA A 387 -7.83 47.09 -4.93
CA ALA A 387 -7.40 45.93 -4.16
C ALA A 387 -6.09 46.24 -3.40
N THR A 388 -5.95 45.70 -2.19
CA THR A 388 -4.79 45.90 -1.32
C THR A 388 -4.40 44.62 -0.60
N TRP A 389 -3.14 44.50 -0.21
CA TRP A 389 -2.67 43.41 0.66
C TRP A 389 -3.13 43.65 2.10
N GLU A 390 -3.92 42.72 2.63
CA GLU A 390 -4.33 42.68 4.04
C GLU A 390 -3.24 41.99 4.87
N PHE A 391 -2.61 40.95 4.31
CA PHE A 391 -1.44 40.28 4.86
C PHE A 391 -0.23 40.41 3.93
N ILE A 392 0.92 40.75 4.53
CA ILE A 392 2.24 40.85 3.90
C ILE A 392 3.20 40.04 4.77
N PRO A 393 4.00 39.10 4.22
CA PRO A 393 4.95 38.30 5.00
C PRO A 393 6.09 39.15 5.58
N ASP A 394 6.60 38.82 6.76
CA ASP A 394 7.67 39.62 7.39
C ASP A 394 8.99 39.51 6.60
N GLY A 395 9.55 40.65 6.21
CA GLY A 395 10.68 40.71 5.28
C GLY A 395 10.31 40.66 3.79
N GLY A 396 9.02 40.54 3.42
CA GLY A 396 8.53 40.74 2.06
C GLY A 396 8.78 39.61 1.05
N VAL A 397 9.25 38.44 1.51
CA VAL A 397 9.35 37.21 0.72
C VAL A 397 8.37 36.20 1.28
N GLY A 398 7.53 35.60 0.44
CA GLY A 398 6.55 34.59 0.82
C GLY A 398 5.16 34.87 0.23
N VAL A 399 4.12 34.32 0.85
CA VAL A 399 2.73 34.49 0.41
C VAL A 399 2.15 35.78 1.01
N TYR A 400 1.68 36.66 0.13
CA TYR A 400 0.84 37.81 0.42
C TYR A 400 -0.63 37.40 0.27
N HIS A 401 -1.55 38.01 1.01
CA HIS A 401 -3.00 37.74 0.92
C HIS A 401 -3.83 39.02 1.07
N GLY A 402 -5.02 39.03 0.48
CA GLY A 402 -6.00 40.11 0.63
C GLY A 402 -7.34 39.78 -0.01
N SER A 403 -8.28 40.70 0.16
CA SER A 403 -9.63 40.60 -0.38
C SER A 403 -10.12 41.95 -0.90
N VAL A 404 -11.14 41.95 -1.77
CA VAL A 404 -11.80 43.17 -2.22
C VAL A 404 -13.28 42.95 -2.44
N GLY A 405 -14.12 43.82 -1.87
CA GLY A 405 -15.58 43.79 -2.08
C GLY A 405 -15.93 44.26 -3.48
N TYR A 406 -16.63 43.45 -4.26
CA TYR A 406 -17.07 43.82 -5.60
C TYR A 406 -18.38 44.63 -5.61
N GLY A 407 -19.11 44.65 -4.49
CA GLY A 407 -20.30 45.49 -4.31
C GLY A 407 -21.40 45.17 -5.31
N SER A 408 -21.64 46.07 -6.27
CA SER A 408 -22.64 45.90 -7.34
C SER A 408 -22.03 45.60 -8.72
N PHE A 409 -20.71 45.42 -8.81
CA PHE A 409 -20.07 45.03 -10.08
C PHE A 409 -20.31 43.53 -10.36
N LEU A 410 -20.67 43.24 -11.60
CA LEU A 410 -20.99 41.91 -12.13
C LEU A 410 -20.27 41.73 -13.48
N GLY A 411 -20.07 40.49 -13.91
CA GLY A 411 -19.28 40.14 -15.10
C GLY A 411 -17.94 39.50 -14.76
N ASP A 412 -17.14 39.20 -15.80
CA ASP A 412 -15.91 38.41 -15.70
C ASP A 412 -14.90 38.99 -14.70
N VAL A 413 -14.27 38.10 -13.90
CA VAL A 413 -13.27 38.48 -12.91
C VAL A 413 -11.87 38.28 -13.49
N LYS A 414 -11.03 39.32 -13.46
CA LYS A 414 -9.60 39.21 -13.76
C LYS A 414 -8.78 39.64 -12.55
N ILE A 415 -7.73 38.87 -12.23
CA ILE A 415 -6.73 39.21 -11.21
C ILE A 415 -5.36 39.24 -11.87
N SER A 416 -4.63 40.33 -11.68
CA SER A 416 -3.30 40.55 -12.26
C SER A 416 -2.34 41.09 -11.21
N ILE A 417 -1.16 40.49 -11.12
CA ILE A 417 -0.06 40.93 -10.25
C ILE A 417 1.02 41.56 -11.12
N SER A 418 1.47 42.77 -10.78
CA SER A 418 2.48 43.51 -11.54
C SER A 418 3.52 44.18 -10.65
N ARG A 419 4.74 44.35 -11.19
CA ARG A 419 5.84 45.08 -10.54
C ARG A 419 6.54 45.95 -11.56
N SER A 420 6.76 47.23 -11.21
CA SER A 420 7.37 48.23 -12.10
C SER A 420 6.70 48.36 -13.48
N GLY A 421 5.38 48.12 -13.56
CA GLY A 421 4.59 48.16 -14.79
C GLY A 421 4.58 46.88 -15.64
N ALA A 422 5.37 45.85 -15.28
CA ALA A 422 5.34 44.55 -15.92
C ALA A 422 4.43 43.57 -15.16
N THR A 423 3.57 42.85 -15.88
CA THR A 423 2.77 41.74 -15.31
C THR A 423 3.68 40.56 -14.97
N ILE A 424 3.53 40.04 -13.76
CA ILE A 424 4.21 38.84 -13.25
C ILE A 424 3.36 37.61 -13.56
N ALA A 425 2.09 37.64 -13.15
CA ALA A 425 1.12 36.57 -13.34
C ALA A 425 -0.29 37.15 -13.37
N GLU A 426 -1.16 36.61 -14.24
CA GLU A 426 -2.57 36.98 -14.28
C GLU A 426 -3.45 35.84 -14.80
N PHE A 427 -4.70 35.79 -14.35
CA PHE A 427 -5.74 34.91 -14.90
C PHE A 427 -7.06 35.67 -14.98
N SER A 428 -7.98 35.14 -15.80
CA SER A 428 -9.39 35.53 -15.80
C SER A 428 -10.25 34.30 -15.48
N GLY A 429 -11.41 34.52 -14.85
CA GLY A 429 -12.39 33.50 -14.52
C GLY A 429 -13.81 33.93 -14.90
N PRO A 430 -14.81 33.06 -14.67
CA PRO A 430 -16.19 33.28 -15.05
C PRO A 430 -16.81 34.53 -14.42
N ALA A 431 -17.89 35.00 -15.03
CA ALA A 431 -18.66 36.13 -14.53
C ALA A 431 -19.27 35.88 -13.14
N ILE A 432 -19.15 36.88 -12.26
CA ILE A 432 -20.06 37.02 -11.11
C ILE A 432 -21.41 37.48 -11.68
N THR A 433 -22.50 36.75 -11.40
CA THR A 433 -23.84 37.07 -11.92
C THR A 433 -24.92 36.85 -10.87
N THR A 434 -26.09 37.47 -11.08
CA THR A 434 -27.33 37.16 -10.35
C THR A 434 -28.13 36.03 -11.00
N SER A 435 -27.55 35.31 -11.97
CA SER A 435 -28.19 34.17 -12.63
C SER A 435 -27.76 32.87 -11.95
N CYS A 436 -28.73 32.10 -11.48
CA CYS A 436 -28.50 30.93 -10.63
C CYS A 436 -29.07 29.68 -11.27
N LYS A 437 -28.28 28.60 -11.24
CA LYS A 437 -28.73 27.28 -11.68
C LYS A 437 -29.90 26.84 -10.79
N ASP A 438 -31.00 26.46 -11.44
CA ASP A 438 -32.23 25.97 -10.83
C ASP A 438 -32.85 26.90 -9.74
N GLY A 439 -32.46 28.17 -9.72
CA GLY A 439 -32.92 29.20 -8.78
C GLY A 439 -32.19 29.25 -7.43
N TYR A 440 -31.09 28.51 -7.27
CA TYR A 440 -30.32 28.39 -6.03
C TYR A 440 -28.92 28.98 -6.15
N ASN A 441 -28.46 29.68 -5.11
CA ASN A 441 -27.08 30.16 -5.05
C ASN A 441 -26.10 28.98 -5.07
N ASN A 442 -25.00 29.12 -5.82
CA ASN A 442 -23.85 28.25 -5.61
C ASN A 442 -22.93 28.87 -4.54
N PHE A 443 -22.84 28.21 -3.37
CA PHE A 443 -21.94 28.59 -2.29
C PHE A 443 -20.51 28.05 -2.44
N ASN A 444 -20.29 27.11 -3.37
CA ASN A 444 -18.97 26.65 -3.74
C ASN A 444 -18.19 27.79 -4.44
N ALA A 445 -16.89 27.89 -4.14
CA ALA A 445 -16.02 28.88 -4.76
C ALA A 445 -15.51 28.39 -6.11
N TRP A 446 -15.37 29.30 -7.07
CA TRP A 446 -14.51 29.11 -8.22
C TRP A 446 -13.09 29.56 -7.85
N VAL A 447 -12.07 28.77 -8.18
CA VAL A 447 -10.65 29.10 -7.90
C VAL A 447 -9.86 29.17 -9.20
N GLY A 448 -9.15 30.28 -9.40
CA GLY A 448 -8.21 30.47 -10.50
C GLY A 448 -6.78 30.63 -10.00
N SER A 449 -5.81 30.32 -10.85
CA SER A 449 -4.40 30.61 -10.56
C SER A 449 -3.57 30.88 -11.82
N ALA A 450 -2.43 31.53 -11.64
CA ALA A 450 -1.42 31.72 -12.68
C ALA A 450 -0.01 31.80 -12.07
N SER A 451 0.98 31.36 -12.84
CA SER A 451 2.41 31.53 -12.53
C SER A 451 3.09 32.44 -13.55
N GLY A 452 4.06 33.21 -13.09
CA GLY A 452 5.02 33.89 -13.95
C GLY A 452 6.14 32.95 -14.44
N PRO A 453 7.14 33.52 -15.14
CA PRO A 453 8.32 32.77 -15.56
C PRO A 453 9.13 32.26 -14.37
N SER A 454 9.96 31.23 -14.62
CA SER A 454 10.95 30.77 -13.64
C SER A 454 11.98 31.87 -13.35
N ILE A 455 12.32 32.03 -12.07
CA ILE A 455 13.28 33.02 -11.56
C ILE A 455 14.41 32.33 -10.78
N SER A 456 15.47 33.07 -10.50
CA SER A 456 16.48 32.66 -9.50
C SER A 456 15.82 32.42 -8.14
N ALA A 457 16.25 31.36 -7.45
CA ALA A 457 15.71 30.98 -6.15
C ALA A 457 15.87 32.08 -5.08
N VAL A 458 14.75 32.50 -4.47
CA VAL A 458 14.72 33.45 -3.33
C VAL A 458 13.97 32.81 -2.16
N SER A 459 14.54 32.86 -0.95
CA SER A 459 13.92 32.31 0.26
C SER A 459 13.79 33.39 1.35
N PRO A 460 12.84 33.30 2.29
CA PRO A 460 12.73 34.23 3.41
C PRO A 460 14.04 34.35 4.21
N LYS A 461 14.35 35.55 4.71
CA LYS A 461 15.60 35.81 5.44
C LYS A 461 15.72 34.95 6.70
N LEU A 462 14.66 34.89 7.50
CA LEU A 462 14.56 34.05 8.69
C LEU A 462 13.76 32.78 8.40
N SER A 463 14.26 31.66 8.93
CA SER A 463 13.56 30.37 8.99
C SER A 463 12.57 30.36 10.16
N ILE A 464 11.55 29.48 10.13
CA ILE A 464 10.45 29.48 11.11
C ILE A 464 10.96 29.35 12.55
N GLU A 465 11.99 28.53 12.82
CA GLU A 465 12.60 28.36 14.16
C GLU A 465 13.41 29.58 14.64
N LYS A 466 13.60 30.59 13.77
CA LYS A 466 14.23 31.89 14.08
C LYS A 466 13.23 33.04 14.00
N GLN A 467 11.97 32.75 13.70
CA GLN A 467 10.86 33.67 13.82
C GLN A 467 10.19 33.48 15.19
N THR A 468 9.35 34.45 15.54
CA THR A 468 8.45 34.35 16.69
C THR A 468 7.14 35.02 16.30
N CYS A 469 6.12 34.91 17.15
CA CYS A 469 4.89 35.64 16.90
C CYS A 469 5.16 37.16 16.91
N ILE A 470 4.51 37.89 16.02
CA ILE A 470 4.61 39.36 15.94
C ILE A 470 3.26 40.07 15.81
N GLN A 471 2.16 39.33 15.61
CA GLN A 471 0.78 39.78 15.75
C GLN A 471 -0.07 38.61 16.27
N GLY A 472 -1.02 38.88 17.16
CA GLY A 472 -1.92 37.87 17.70
C GLY A 472 -3.19 38.49 18.26
N THR A 473 -4.17 37.64 18.57
CA THR A 473 -5.51 38.03 19.02
C THR A 473 -6.12 36.97 19.94
N ALA A 474 -7.22 37.29 20.59
CA ALA A 474 -8.02 36.39 21.43
C ALA A 474 -9.41 37.01 21.69
N PRO A 475 -10.42 36.19 22.07
CA PRO A 475 -11.73 36.70 22.48
C PRO A 475 -11.70 37.36 23.88
N GLY A 476 -12.59 38.32 24.11
CA GLY A 476 -12.86 38.90 25.42
C GLY A 476 -11.66 39.65 26.02
N ASN A 477 -11.51 39.60 27.34
CA ASN A 477 -10.48 40.33 28.09
C ASN A 477 -9.04 39.90 27.75
N PHE A 478 -8.84 38.75 27.09
CA PHE A 478 -7.55 38.38 26.51
C PHE A 478 -7.12 39.26 25.33
N GLN A 479 -8.06 39.90 24.60
CA GLN A 479 -7.78 40.49 23.29
C GLN A 479 -6.59 41.46 23.31
N GLY A 480 -6.69 42.55 24.09
CA GLY A 480 -5.65 43.56 24.17
C GLY A 480 -4.34 43.04 24.78
N LEU A 481 -4.41 42.05 25.68
CA LEU A 481 -3.23 41.36 26.20
C LEU A 481 -2.51 40.60 25.08
N CYS A 482 -3.21 39.76 24.32
CA CYS A 482 -2.62 39.00 23.22
C CYS A 482 -2.10 39.91 22.11
N GLU A 483 -2.83 40.96 21.72
CA GLU A 483 -2.36 41.98 20.77
C GLU A 483 -1.03 42.62 21.22
N PHE A 484 -0.86 42.86 22.53
CA PHE A 484 0.38 43.40 23.08
C PHE A 484 1.49 42.35 23.27
N THR A 485 1.22 41.21 23.88
CA THR A 485 2.27 40.22 24.24
C THR A 485 2.74 39.42 23.03
N CYS A 486 1.83 39.04 22.12
CA CYS A 486 2.18 38.32 20.90
C CYS A 486 3.07 39.16 19.99
N LYS A 487 2.91 40.49 19.96
CA LYS A 487 3.81 41.44 19.25
C LYS A 487 5.28 41.33 19.68
N TYR A 488 5.54 40.86 20.89
CA TYR A 488 6.86 40.72 21.50
C TYR A 488 7.27 39.26 21.73
N GLY A 489 6.65 38.32 21.00
CA GLY A 489 6.97 36.90 21.01
C GLY A 489 6.42 36.10 22.21
N TYR A 490 5.63 36.71 23.10
CA TYR A 490 4.96 35.99 24.19
C TYR A 490 3.50 35.73 23.81
N CYS A 491 3.28 34.64 23.06
CA CYS A 491 1.98 34.25 22.52
C CYS A 491 1.64 32.80 22.92
N PRO A 492 1.20 32.56 24.17
CA PRO A 492 0.88 31.21 24.64
C PRO A 492 -0.38 30.66 23.94
N ILE A 493 -0.25 29.57 23.20
CA ILE A 493 -1.32 28.97 22.35
C ILE A 493 -2.61 28.66 23.15
N GLY A 494 -2.50 28.35 24.45
CA GLY A 494 -3.65 28.12 25.33
C GLY A 494 -4.40 29.37 25.81
N ALA A 495 -3.97 30.58 25.39
CA ALA A 495 -4.64 31.84 25.72
C ALA A 495 -4.66 32.87 24.57
N CYS A 496 -3.78 32.73 23.58
CA CYS A 496 -3.64 33.65 22.43
C CYS A 496 -3.49 32.89 21.12
N GLN A 497 -4.21 33.32 20.09
CA GLN A 497 -3.95 32.95 18.71
C GLN A 497 -2.87 33.85 18.13
N CYS A 498 -1.77 33.28 17.66
CA CYS A 498 -0.85 34.02 16.79
C CYS A 498 -1.46 34.13 15.38
N THR A 499 -1.46 35.34 14.81
CA THR A 499 -1.98 35.63 13.46
C THR A 499 -0.88 35.98 12.47
N LYS A 500 0.36 36.16 12.92
CA LYS A 500 1.52 36.38 12.05
C LYS A 500 2.85 36.04 12.73
N MET A 501 3.65 35.20 12.07
CA MET A 501 5.05 34.97 12.42
C MET A 501 6.00 36.00 11.77
N GLY A 502 7.16 36.24 12.38
CA GLY A 502 8.18 37.11 11.81
C GLY A 502 9.41 37.35 12.69
N ALA A 503 10.24 38.33 12.32
CA ALA A 503 11.47 38.65 13.03
C ALA A 503 11.20 39.18 14.45
N PRO A 504 11.85 38.62 15.50
CA PRO A 504 11.66 39.05 16.89
C PRO A 504 11.77 40.57 17.08
N ARG A 505 10.72 41.17 17.64
CA ARG A 505 10.65 42.61 17.87
C ARG A 505 11.37 43.00 19.16
N VAL A 506 12.06 44.16 19.13
CA VAL A 506 12.72 44.71 20.32
C VAL A 506 11.66 45.05 21.37
N LYS A 507 11.76 44.41 22.54
CA LYS A 507 10.86 44.62 23.67
C LYS A 507 11.01 46.03 24.24
N PRO A 508 9.96 46.63 24.85
CA PRO A 508 10.10 47.84 25.63
C PRO A 508 11.12 47.66 26.77
N LYS A 509 11.56 48.75 27.40
CA LYS A 509 12.32 48.62 28.65
C LYS A 509 11.40 48.04 29.74
N PRO A 510 11.83 47.03 30.51
CA PRO A 510 11.09 46.59 31.70
C PRO A 510 10.86 47.76 32.66
N THR A 511 9.65 47.84 33.21
CA THR A 511 9.23 48.85 34.19
C THR A 511 9.40 48.34 35.63
N GLY A 512 9.47 47.02 35.83
CA GLY A 512 9.46 46.38 37.15
C GLY A 512 8.06 46.25 37.76
N VAL A 513 6.99 46.63 37.04
CA VAL A 513 5.61 46.45 37.51
C VAL A 513 5.21 44.98 37.40
N GLU A 514 5.03 44.32 38.54
CA GLU A 514 4.48 42.96 38.60
C GLU A 514 2.96 42.99 38.39
N GLY A 515 2.48 42.24 37.41
CA GLY A 515 1.06 42.16 37.03
C GLY A 515 0.44 40.81 37.35
N TYR A 516 -0.75 40.84 37.91
CA TYR A 516 -1.59 39.67 38.21
C TYR A 516 -2.96 39.81 37.52
N PRO A 517 -3.71 38.72 37.30
CA PRO A 517 -5.10 38.81 36.87
C PRO A 517 -5.98 39.49 37.93
N ILE A 518 -7.08 40.12 37.51
CA ILE A 518 -8.08 40.66 38.44
C ILE A 518 -9.03 39.58 38.98
N ALA A 519 -9.83 39.95 39.98
CA ALA A 519 -10.77 39.03 40.61
C ALA A 519 -11.89 38.64 39.63
N GLY A 520 -12.09 37.33 39.44
CA GLY A 520 -13.00 36.76 38.44
C GLY A 520 -12.30 36.16 37.23
N GLU A 521 -11.03 36.52 36.97
CA GLU A 521 -10.22 35.91 35.90
C GLU A 521 -9.50 34.64 36.36
N GLY A 522 -9.12 33.79 35.41
CA GLY A 522 -8.47 32.49 35.63
C GLY A 522 -6.94 32.49 35.48
N SER A 523 -6.32 31.35 35.80
CA SER A 523 -4.86 31.16 35.78
C SER A 523 -4.18 31.41 34.43
N SER A 524 -4.91 31.25 33.32
CA SER A 524 -4.46 31.53 31.95
C SER A 524 -4.00 32.98 31.73
N TYR A 525 -4.47 33.94 32.54
CA TYR A 525 -4.03 35.34 32.49
C TYR A 525 -2.71 35.61 33.21
N ILE A 526 -2.24 34.73 34.12
CA ILE A 526 -1.10 35.03 35.01
C ILE A 526 0.15 35.45 34.21
N GLY A 527 0.54 34.64 33.23
CA GLY A 527 1.71 34.92 32.40
C GLY A 527 1.54 36.15 31.50
N LEU A 528 0.32 36.38 31.01
CA LEU A 528 -0.01 37.54 30.17
C LEU A 528 0.08 38.84 30.97
N CYS A 529 -0.56 38.93 32.14
CA CYS A 529 -0.48 40.10 33.01
C CYS A 529 0.96 40.35 33.49
N ALA A 530 1.68 39.32 33.93
CA ALA A 530 3.06 39.47 34.41
C ALA A 530 4.01 39.98 33.31
N PHE A 531 3.84 39.52 32.06
CA PHE A 531 4.61 40.03 30.92
C PHE A 531 4.17 41.45 30.53
N ALA A 532 2.86 41.66 30.35
CA ALA A 532 2.32 42.89 29.78
C ALA A 532 2.53 44.10 30.70
N CYS A 533 2.19 43.97 31.99
CA CYS A 533 2.33 45.06 32.96
C CYS A 533 3.81 45.47 33.12
N ASN A 534 4.73 44.49 33.17
CA ASN A 534 6.16 44.77 33.25
C ASN A 534 6.68 45.54 32.00
N TYR A 535 6.11 45.31 30.81
CA TYR A 535 6.45 46.08 29.60
C TYR A 535 5.57 47.32 29.37
N GLY A 536 4.80 47.76 30.37
CA GLY A 536 4.07 49.03 30.38
C GLY A 536 2.63 48.98 29.84
N TYR A 537 2.06 47.79 29.64
CA TYR A 537 0.66 47.62 29.25
C TYR A 537 -0.08 46.78 30.30
N CYS A 538 -0.78 47.46 31.22
CA CYS A 538 -1.51 46.83 32.32
C CYS A 538 -2.99 47.24 32.24
N PRO A 539 -3.83 46.57 31.43
CA PRO A 539 -5.23 46.93 31.25
C PRO A 539 -6.03 46.62 32.51
N PRO A 540 -6.71 47.60 33.14
CA PRO A 540 -7.33 47.43 34.46
C PRO A 540 -8.51 46.44 34.45
N ASP A 541 -9.12 46.21 33.28
CA ASP A 541 -10.26 45.32 33.09
C ASP A 541 -9.86 43.83 33.00
N ALA A 542 -8.55 43.52 33.06
CA ALA A 542 -8.02 42.14 33.04
C ALA A 542 -6.85 41.93 34.03
N CYS A 543 -6.02 42.97 34.27
CA CYS A 543 -4.82 42.89 35.10
C CYS A 543 -4.74 44.00 36.16
N GLY A 544 -4.16 43.67 37.31
CA GLY A 544 -3.84 44.61 38.39
C GLY A 544 -2.51 44.32 39.07
N THR A 545 -2.09 45.19 39.98
CA THR A 545 -0.80 45.10 40.69
C THR A 545 -0.91 44.44 42.07
N THR A 546 -2.00 43.70 42.34
CA THR A 546 -2.23 43.00 43.61
C THR A 546 -2.76 41.60 43.32
N LYS A 547 -2.15 40.59 43.97
CA LYS A 547 -2.53 39.19 43.79
C LYS A 547 -3.84 38.90 44.52
N VAL A 548 -4.80 38.32 43.79
CA VAL A 548 -6.15 37.98 44.27
C VAL A 548 -6.45 36.49 44.06
N PRO A 549 -7.50 35.93 44.71
CA PRO A 549 -8.02 34.61 44.35
C PRO A 549 -8.53 34.60 42.91
N LEU A 550 -8.12 33.58 42.14
CA LEU A 550 -8.50 33.40 40.75
C LEU A 550 -9.71 32.46 40.62
N THR A 551 -10.44 32.59 39.52
CA THR A 551 -11.60 31.75 39.19
C THR A 551 -11.29 30.95 37.94
N GLU A 552 -10.98 29.66 38.10
CA GLU A 552 -10.78 28.78 36.93
C GLU A 552 -12.13 28.52 36.25
N PRO A 553 -12.27 28.85 34.95
CA PRO A 553 -13.53 28.63 34.24
C PRO A 553 -13.70 27.13 33.97
N THR A 554 -14.89 26.60 34.28
CA THR A 554 -15.24 25.18 34.06
C THR A 554 -15.37 24.81 32.58
N VAL A 555 -15.39 25.82 31.70
CA VAL A 555 -15.50 25.71 30.24
C VAL A 555 -14.50 26.69 29.63
N SER A 556 -13.70 26.24 28.67
CA SER A 556 -12.68 27.09 28.04
C SER A 556 -13.34 28.28 27.32
N PRO A 557 -12.87 29.54 27.52
CA PRO A 557 -13.40 30.72 26.82
C PRO A 557 -13.03 30.76 25.33
N PHE A 558 -12.26 29.77 24.85
CA PHE A 558 -11.93 29.57 23.43
C PHE A 558 -12.84 28.53 22.75
N LEU A 559 -13.78 27.92 23.49
CA LEU A 559 -14.87 27.13 22.92
C LEU A 559 -15.98 28.06 22.40
N PRO A 560 -16.76 27.65 21.40
CA PRO A 560 -17.90 28.42 20.92
C PRO A 560 -19.02 28.40 21.96
N SER A 561 -20.02 29.26 21.76
CA SER A 561 -21.34 28.99 22.33
C SER A 561 -22.04 27.90 21.51
N ALA A 562 -22.68 26.96 22.20
CA ALA A 562 -23.71 26.08 21.63
C ALA A 562 -25.11 26.65 21.94
N CYS A 563 -26.14 26.07 21.34
CA CYS A 563 -27.51 26.33 21.82
C CYS A 563 -27.74 25.65 23.18
N THR A 564 -28.41 26.34 24.10
CA THR A 564 -28.71 25.86 25.46
C THR A 564 -30.19 25.96 25.83
N ALA A 565 -31.02 26.58 24.99
CA ALA A 565 -32.47 26.43 25.00
C ALA A 565 -33.03 26.81 23.61
N GLY A 566 -34.16 26.21 23.21
CA GLY A 566 -34.82 26.54 21.95
C GLY A 566 -36.30 26.20 21.95
N THR A 567 -36.96 26.43 20.80
CA THR A 567 -38.38 26.13 20.59
C THR A 567 -38.63 25.80 19.11
N GLY A 568 -39.74 25.12 18.83
CA GLY A 568 -40.21 24.81 17.48
C GLY A 568 -41.71 25.10 17.33
N GLU A 569 -42.24 24.88 16.14
CA GLU A 569 -43.67 25.05 15.82
C GLU A 569 -44.34 23.68 15.60
N GLY A 570 -45.64 23.60 15.89
CA GLY A 570 -46.40 22.34 15.79
C GLY A 570 -45.78 21.20 16.61
N ASP A 571 -45.75 20.01 16.01
CA ASP A 571 -45.21 18.79 16.65
C ASP A 571 -43.72 18.88 16.99
N LEU A 572 -42.97 19.79 16.34
CA LEU A 572 -41.56 20.04 16.63
C LEU A 572 -41.35 20.85 17.91
N GLN A 573 -42.38 21.45 18.50
CA GLN A 573 -42.23 22.29 19.70
C GLN A 573 -41.52 21.54 20.84
N GLY A 574 -41.97 20.33 21.17
CA GLY A 574 -41.34 19.51 22.22
C GLY A 574 -39.94 19.03 21.84
N LEU A 575 -39.75 18.59 20.59
CA LEU A 575 -38.46 18.09 20.09
C LEU A 575 -37.38 19.19 20.09
N CYS A 576 -37.69 20.37 19.57
CA CYS A 576 -36.78 21.51 19.60
C CYS A 576 -36.49 21.97 21.04
N SER A 577 -37.49 22.03 21.92
CA SER A 577 -37.24 22.41 23.33
C SER A 577 -36.33 21.44 24.07
N TYR A 578 -36.37 20.14 23.74
CA TYR A 578 -35.43 19.15 24.28
C TYR A 578 -34.06 19.20 23.60
N ALA A 579 -34.00 19.13 22.26
CA ALA A 579 -32.74 18.97 21.52
C ALA A 579 -31.86 20.23 21.59
N CYS A 580 -32.47 21.42 21.46
CA CYS A 580 -31.75 22.69 21.54
C CYS A 580 -31.16 22.97 22.94
N ASN A 581 -31.62 22.26 23.99
CA ASN A 581 -31.00 22.33 25.31
C ASN A 581 -29.61 21.64 25.33
N TYR A 582 -29.33 20.75 24.38
CA TYR A 582 -28.09 19.97 24.26
C TYR A 582 -27.29 20.30 22.98
N GLY A 583 -27.41 21.52 22.46
CA GLY A 583 -26.68 22.00 21.29
C GLY A 583 -27.29 21.65 19.92
N TYR A 584 -28.01 20.54 19.78
CA TYR A 584 -28.66 20.16 18.52
C TYR A 584 -29.89 21.03 18.24
N CYS A 585 -29.73 22.09 17.46
CA CYS A 585 -30.80 23.06 17.17
C CYS A 585 -30.80 23.51 15.69
N PRO A 586 -31.34 22.69 14.76
CA PRO A 586 -31.31 22.99 13.33
C PRO A 586 -32.15 24.23 12.98
N ILE A 587 -31.55 25.25 12.38
CA ILE A 587 -32.16 26.58 12.20
C ILE A 587 -33.40 26.57 11.29
N ASN A 588 -33.46 25.62 10.35
CA ASN A 588 -34.59 25.42 9.44
C ASN A 588 -35.87 24.88 10.12
N HIS A 589 -35.76 24.42 11.38
CA HIS A 589 -36.85 23.72 12.11
C HIS A 589 -37.02 24.19 13.56
N CYS A 590 -35.94 24.63 14.20
CA CYS A 590 -35.87 25.02 15.59
C CYS A 590 -35.26 26.41 15.73
N LYS A 591 -35.88 27.25 16.55
CA LYS A 591 -35.35 28.55 16.94
C LYS A 591 -34.57 28.43 18.24
N CYS A 592 -33.26 28.63 18.19
CA CYS A 592 -32.45 28.78 19.40
C CYS A 592 -32.89 30.06 20.15
N THR A 593 -33.09 29.97 21.46
CA THR A 593 -33.57 31.06 22.33
C THR A 593 -32.59 31.44 23.44
N ALA A 594 -31.66 30.55 23.80
CA ALA A 594 -30.51 30.84 24.65
C ALA A 594 -29.26 30.11 24.15
N THR A 595 -28.09 30.73 24.35
CA THR A 595 -26.79 30.18 23.97
C THR A 595 -25.84 30.20 25.16
N GLY A 596 -24.88 29.27 25.20
CA GLY A 596 -23.89 29.21 26.27
C GLY A 596 -22.92 28.04 26.09
N ALA A 597 -22.35 27.55 27.18
CA ALA A 597 -21.57 26.32 27.15
C ALA A 597 -22.43 25.12 26.72
N LEU A 598 -21.84 24.18 25.98
CA LEU A 598 -22.54 22.96 25.57
C LEU A 598 -22.92 22.10 26.79
N ASN A 599 -24.22 22.00 27.07
CA ASN A 599 -24.75 20.98 27.97
C ASN A 599 -24.50 19.60 27.35
N ARG A 600 -23.72 18.74 28.03
CA ARG A 600 -23.48 17.37 27.54
C ARG A 600 -24.82 16.61 27.48
N PRO A 601 -25.18 15.98 26.34
CA PRO A 601 -26.39 15.17 26.26
C PRO A 601 -26.30 13.95 27.21
N PRO A 602 -27.44 13.44 27.71
CA PRO A 602 -27.45 12.19 28.45
C PRO A 602 -27.01 11.02 27.55
N PRO A 603 -26.45 9.93 28.10
CA PRO A 603 -26.12 8.73 27.33
C PRO A 603 -27.33 8.23 26.54
N ALA A 604 -27.13 7.91 25.26
CA ALA A 604 -28.18 7.44 24.37
C ALA A 604 -28.82 6.16 24.92
N ASN A 605 -30.14 6.18 25.15
CA ASN A 605 -30.86 5.04 25.68
C ASN A 605 -31.27 4.07 24.55
N THR A 606 -30.44 3.06 24.32
CA THR A 606 -30.62 2.02 23.29
C THR A 606 -31.74 1.01 23.58
N THR A 607 -32.53 1.18 24.65
CA THR A 607 -33.67 0.30 24.96
C THR A 607 -34.98 0.70 24.27
N PHE A 608 -35.00 1.82 23.53
CA PHE A 608 -36.16 2.29 22.79
C PHE A 608 -35.88 2.33 21.29
N SER A 609 -36.71 1.63 20.52
CA SER A 609 -36.86 1.83 19.08
C SER A 609 -38.09 2.71 18.84
N ALA A 610 -38.01 3.64 17.88
CA ALA A 610 -39.11 4.50 17.49
C ALA A 610 -39.30 4.42 15.98
N ASP A 611 -40.34 3.71 15.55
CA ASP A 611 -40.70 3.61 14.13
C ASP A 611 -41.48 4.85 13.68
N TYR A 612 -41.15 5.37 12.50
CA TYR A 612 -41.85 6.51 11.90
C TYR A 612 -43.13 6.03 11.19
N ILE A 613 -44.30 6.30 11.78
CA ILE A 613 -45.59 5.85 11.27
C ILE A 613 -46.32 6.99 10.54
N GLY A 614 -46.17 7.06 9.21
CA GLY A 614 -47.05 7.84 8.32
C GLY A 614 -46.35 8.53 7.15
N GLY A 615 -46.59 8.06 5.92
CA GLY A 615 -46.06 8.69 4.71
C GLY A 615 -46.01 7.77 3.48
N ASP A 616 -47.19 7.36 3.00
CA ASP A 616 -47.51 6.99 1.61
C ASP A 616 -46.38 6.30 0.81
N GLY A 617 -46.09 5.04 1.16
CA GLY A 617 -44.94 4.32 0.59
C GLY A 617 -45.12 3.87 -0.85
N ASN A 618 -44.09 4.07 -1.67
CA ASN A 618 -43.76 3.18 -2.79
C ASN A 618 -42.29 3.35 -3.23
N ASP A 619 -41.34 2.63 -2.61
CA ASP A 619 -40.01 2.41 -3.19
C ASP A 619 -39.27 1.19 -2.59
N SER A 620 -39.60 -0.01 -3.06
CA SER A 620 -38.85 -1.25 -2.81
C SER A 620 -39.16 -2.30 -3.91
N GLY A 621 -39.00 -1.89 -5.18
CA GLY A 621 -39.50 -2.63 -6.34
C GLY A 621 -38.43 -3.40 -7.12
N PHE A 622 -37.89 -4.47 -6.53
CA PHE A 622 -36.92 -5.35 -7.19
C PHE A 622 -37.07 -6.80 -6.69
N ALA A 623 -37.51 -7.72 -7.56
CA ALA A 623 -37.58 -9.16 -7.31
C ALA A 623 -37.41 -9.95 -8.63
N ASN A 624 -36.60 -11.02 -8.58
CA ASN A 624 -36.40 -12.06 -9.58
C ASN A 624 -37.19 -13.27 -9.09
N ASP A 625 -37.51 -14.16 -10.02
CA ASP A 625 -37.64 -15.57 -9.73
C ASP A 625 -36.52 -16.29 -10.50
N ASP A 626 -35.70 -17.12 -9.84
CA ASP A 626 -34.96 -18.19 -10.50
C ASP A 626 -34.85 -19.40 -9.55
N ASP A 627 -35.67 -20.42 -9.79
CA ASP A 627 -36.00 -21.49 -8.85
C ASP A 627 -34.98 -22.65 -8.85
N ARG A 628 -34.04 -22.70 -7.88
CA ARG A 628 -33.44 -23.97 -7.39
C ARG A 628 -33.11 -23.91 -5.87
N PRO A 629 -33.73 -24.76 -5.01
CA PRO A 629 -33.54 -24.67 -3.56
C PRO A 629 -32.21 -25.22 -3.00
N GLU A 630 -31.45 -26.01 -3.76
CA GLU A 630 -30.32 -26.79 -3.23
C GLU A 630 -28.95 -26.09 -3.34
N CYS A 631 -28.91 -24.85 -3.86
CA CYS A 631 -27.73 -23.98 -3.86
C CYS A 631 -28.01 -22.61 -3.22
N ALA A 632 -29.16 -22.44 -2.57
CA ALA A 632 -29.72 -21.14 -2.21
C ALA A 632 -29.49 -20.74 -0.74
N GLU A 633 -28.24 -20.76 -0.27
CA GLU A 633 -27.86 -20.06 0.98
C GLU A 633 -26.37 -19.66 0.98
N GLU A 634 -26.06 -18.51 0.36
CA GLU A 634 -24.75 -17.85 0.50
C GLU A 634 -24.58 -17.29 1.93
N LEU A 635 -24.02 -18.10 2.81
CA LEU A 635 -23.48 -17.61 4.09
C LEU A 635 -22.16 -16.86 3.82
N PRO A 636 -21.95 -15.67 4.41
CA PRO A 636 -20.67 -14.98 4.29
C PRO A 636 -19.56 -15.82 4.92
N CYS A 637 -18.43 -15.93 4.22
CA CYS A 637 -17.32 -16.77 4.65
C CYS A 637 -16.74 -16.29 5.98
N ASP A 638 -16.35 -17.21 6.87
CA ASP A 638 -15.72 -16.83 8.13
C ASP A 638 -14.24 -16.51 7.88
N TYR A 639 -13.95 -15.25 7.58
CA TYR A 639 -12.60 -14.72 7.37
C TYR A 639 -11.71 -14.77 8.64
N SER A 640 -12.22 -15.25 9.78
CA SER A 640 -11.41 -15.55 10.97
C SER A 640 -10.83 -16.97 10.96
N LEU A 641 -11.36 -17.86 10.11
CA LEU A 641 -10.76 -19.17 9.83
C LEU A 641 -9.61 -19.04 8.84
N THR A 642 -8.51 -19.74 9.12
CA THR A 642 -7.33 -19.83 8.25
C THR A 642 -6.77 -21.24 8.32
N PHE A 643 -6.49 -21.85 7.17
CA PHE A 643 -6.02 -23.24 7.08
C PHE A 643 -4.54 -23.28 6.70
N ASN A 644 -3.75 -24.07 7.42
CA ASN A 644 -2.29 -24.14 7.22
C ASN A 644 -1.86 -25.21 6.20
N SER A 645 -2.79 -25.98 5.65
CA SER A 645 -2.56 -26.94 4.56
C SER A 645 -3.88 -27.31 3.87
N LEU A 646 -3.79 -27.88 2.66
CA LEU A 646 -4.96 -28.42 1.96
C LEU A 646 -5.57 -29.61 2.72
N GLU A 647 -4.77 -30.38 3.44
CA GLU A 647 -5.21 -31.50 4.28
C GLU A 647 -6.01 -31.00 5.51
N ALA A 648 -5.64 -29.85 6.08
CA ALA A 648 -6.42 -29.20 7.14
C ALA A 648 -7.76 -28.63 6.62
N LEU A 649 -7.75 -28.08 5.40
CA LEU A 649 -8.94 -27.59 4.71
C LEU A 649 -9.89 -28.75 4.31
N GLU A 650 -9.35 -29.86 3.81
CA GLU A 650 -10.11 -31.08 3.49
C GLU A 650 -10.77 -31.69 4.74
N LYS A 651 -10.07 -31.74 5.87
CA LYS A 651 -10.64 -32.18 7.16
C LYS A 651 -11.77 -31.29 7.68
N ALA A 652 -11.77 -30.00 7.31
CA ALA A 652 -12.81 -29.04 7.66
C ALA A 652 -13.90 -28.87 6.58
N SER A 653 -13.76 -29.52 5.42
CA SER A 653 -14.62 -29.30 4.24
C SER A 653 -16.11 -29.56 4.47
N GLY A 654 -16.46 -30.43 5.43
CA GLY A 654 -17.85 -30.70 5.83
C GLY A 654 -18.52 -29.57 6.61
N ASP A 655 -17.75 -28.64 7.17
CA ASP A 655 -18.22 -27.48 7.96
C ASP A 655 -18.11 -26.14 7.18
N ILE A 656 -17.62 -26.18 5.93
CA ILE A 656 -17.32 -25.00 5.11
C ILE A 656 -18.38 -24.85 3.99
N PRO A 657 -19.00 -23.66 3.81
CA PRO A 657 -19.89 -23.40 2.68
C PRO A 657 -19.17 -23.58 1.34
N SER A 658 -19.82 -24.20 0.35
CA SER A 658 -19.20 -24.55 -0.94
C SER A 658 -18.60 -23.35 -1.66
N GLY A 659 -19.31 -22.21 -1.73
CA GLY A 659 -18.79 -20.95 -2.30
C GLY A 659 -17.59 -20.34 -1.56
N CYS A 660 -17.34 -20.75 -0.31
CA CYS A 660 -16.17 -20.33 0.47
C CYS A 660 -14.97 -21.26 0.29
N MET A 661 -15.16 -22.47 -0.25
CA MET A 661 -14.07 -23.43 -0.45
C MET A 661 -12.97 -22.88 -1.38
N PRO A 662 -13.27 -22.23 -2.53
CA PRO A 662 -12.26 -21.61 -3.38
C PRO A 662 -11.49 -20.49 -2.68
N MET A 663 -12.16 -19.69 -1.84
CA MET A 663 -11.53 -18.64 -1.03
C MET A 663 -10.49 -19.24 -0.06
N TYR A 664 -10.86 -20.25 0.73
CA TYR A 664 -9.91 -20.89 1.65
C TYR A 664 -8.81 -21.65 0.90
N ALA A 665 -9.11 -22.27 -0.24
CA ALA A 665 -8.10 -22.92 -1.06
C ALA A 665 -7.09 -21.90 -1.65
N ALA A 666 -7.54 -20.72 -2.08
CA ALA A 666 -6.66 -19.63 -2.51
C ALA A 666 -5.81 -19.07 -1.34
N GLN A 667 -6.34 -19.02 -0.11
CA GLN A 667 -5.55 -18.69 1.08
C GLN A 667 -4.44 -19.72 1.34
N VAL A 668 -4.78 -21.02 1.29
CA VAL A 668 -3.78 -22.08 1.41
C VAL A 668 -2.75 -22.02 0.28
N LEU A 669 -3.13 -21.69 -0.95
CA LEU A 669 -2.18 -21.54 -2.07
C LEU A 669 -1.22 -20.35 -1.88
N MET A 670 -1.67 -19.23 -1.31
CA MET A 670 -0.78 -18.13 -0.92
C MET A 670 0.24 -18.59 0.13
N ASP A 671 -0.24 -19.18 1.23
CA ASP A 671 0.64 -19.64 2.32
C ASP A 671 1.59 -20.75 1.86
N THR A 672 1.16 -21.59 0.91
CA THR A 672 2.00 -22.62 0.26
C THR A 672 3.09 -21.99 -0.61
N LEU A 673 2.78 -20.94 -1.38
CA LEU A 673 3.74 -20.21 -2.20
C LEU A 673 4.76 -19.46 -1.34
N ASP A 674 4.32 -18.76 -0.30
CA ASP A 674 5.18 -18.09 0.66
C ASP A 674 6.08 -19.09 1.40
N THR A 675 5.53 -20.24 1.80
CA THR A 675 6.30 -21.35 2.40
C THR A 675 7.34 -21.91 1.42
N ALA A 676 7.00 -22.09 0.14
CA ALA A 676 7.97 -22.56 -0.86
C ALA A 676 9.11 -21.55 -1.08
N LEU A 677 8.81 -20.24 -1.10
CA LEU A 677 9.82 -19.18 -1.23
C LEU A 677 10.68 -19.02 0.03
N ALA A 678 10.11 -19.21 1.22
CA ALA A 678 10.84 -19.26 2.49
C ALA A 678 11.77 -20.49 2.57
N ASN A 679 11.25 -21.68 2.24
CA ASN A 679 12.01 -22.92 2.20
C ASN A 679 13.12 -22.86 1.15
N TYR A 680 12.90 -22.25 -0.02
CA TYR A 680 13.96 -21.99 -0.99
C TYR A 680 15.12 -21.21 -0.35
N THR A 681 14.80 -20.18 0.44
CA THR A 681 15.81 -19.31 1.07
C THR A 681 16.62 -20.04 2.15
N ASP A 682 16.01 -20.97 2.91
CA ASP A 682 16.73 -21.82 3.87
C ASP A 682 17.54 -22.93 3.17
N VAL A 683 16.98 -23.56 2.15
CA VAL A 683 17.67 -24.59 1.36
C VAL A 683 18.89 -23.98 0.65
N ASP A 684 18.78 -22.79 0.08
CA ASP A 684 19.87 -22.01 -0.56
C ASP A 684 21.07 -21.79 0.38
N ASN A 685 20.83 -21.58 1.68
CA ASN A 685 21.88 -21.31 2.66
C ASN A 685 22.86 -22.51 2.80
N GLY A 686 24.06 -22.37 2.23
CA GLY A 686 25.07 -23.43 2.15
C GLY A 686 24.84 -24.48 1.05
N TYR A 687 23.87 -24.27 0.14
CA TYR A 687 23.53 -25.23 -0.91
C TYR A 687 24.70 -25.55 -1.84
N ASP A 688 25.42 -24.52 -2.30
CA ASP A 688 26.47 -24.65 -3.32
C ASP A 688 27.64 -25.52 -2.85
N ASP A 689 27.98 -25.50 -1.55
CA ASP A 689 28.99 -26.38 -0.97
C ASP A 689 28.55 -27.84 -1.07
N LYS A 690 27.31 -28.16 -0.69
CA LYS A 690 26.73 -29.51 -0.74
C LYS A 690 26.58 -30.00 -2.18
N PHE A 691 26.13 -29.13 -3.08
CA PHE A 691 26.06 -29.40 -4.51
C PHE A 691 27.45 -29.60 -5.12
N GLY A 692 28.48 -28.92 -4.61
CA GLY A 692 29.88 -29.10 -5.00
C GLY A 692 30.41 -30.52 -4.82
N TYR A 693 30.00 -31.23 -3.76
CA TYR A 693 30.31 -32.66 -3.58
C TYR A 693 29.71 -33.52 -4.70
N TYR A 694 28.47 -33.25 -5.08
CA TYR A 694 27.80 -33.95 -6.17
C TYR A 694 28.45 -33.67 -7.54
N VAL A 695 28.81 -32.41 -7.81
CA VAL A 695 29.58 -32.01 -9.01
C VAL A 695 30.92 -32.74 -9.09
N LYS A 696 31.65 -32.81 -7.97
CA LYS A 696 32.92 -33.55 -7.84
C LYS A 696 32.71 -35.05 -8.05
N TYR A 697 31.64 -35.62 -7.51
CA TYR A 697 31.29 -37.04 -7.67
C TYR A 697 31.00 -37.38 -9.14
N LEU A 698 30.15 -36.61 -9.84
CA LEU A 698 29.86 -36.87 -11.25
C LEU A 698 31.13 -36.80 -12.12
N ARG A 699 32.01 -35.81 -11.89
CA ARG A 699 33.29 -35.71 -12.59
C ARG A 699 34.21 -36.92 -12.37
N ALA A 700 34.08 -37.64 -11.25
CA ALA A 700 34.78 -38.91 -11.02
C ALA A 700 34.07 -40.13 -11.65
N MET A 701 32.73 -40.14 -11.68
CA MET A 701 31.94 -41.27 -12.21
C MET A 701 31.96 -41.36 -13.74
N VAL A 702 31.74 -40.23 -14.43
CA VAL A 702 31.50 -40.17 -15.89
C VAL A 702 32.62 -40.85 -16.71
N PRO A 703 33.93 -40.64 -16.45
CA PRO A 703 35.01 -41.34 -17.16
C PRO A 703 34.95 -42.87 -17.02
N GLY A 704 34.67 -43.36 -15.80
CA GLY A 704 34.59 -44.79 -15.50
C GLY A 704 33.38 -45.45 -16.15
N ALA A 705 32.24 -44.75 -16.18
CA ALA A 705 31.03 -45.21 -16.84
C ALA A 705 31.18 -45.30 -18.37
N ILE A 706 31.80 -44.31 -19.02
CA ILE A 706 32.12 -44.36 -20.46
C ILE A 706 33.10 -45.51 -20.76
N SER A 707 34.15 -45.66 -19.96
CA SER A 707 35.12 -46.75 -20.10
C SER A 707 34.48 -48.15 -19.95
N LYS A 708 33.54 -48.31 -19.01
CA LYS A 708 32.76 -49.54 -18.84
C LYS A 708 31.76 -49.78 -19.98
N PHE A 709 31.22 -48.70 -20.56
CA PHE A 709 30.31 -48.77 -21.72
C PHE A 709 31.04 -49.17 -23.01
N VAL A 710 32.28 -48.70 -23.22
CA VAL A 710 33.13 -48.98 -24.38
C VAL A 710 34.39 -49.75 -23.95
N SER A 711 34.19 -50.83 -23.16
CA SER A 711 35.30 -51.65 -22.63
C SER A 711 36.13 -52.28 -23.75
N LEU A 712 37.45 -52.28 -23.58
CA LEU A 712 38.40 -52.88 -24.53
C LEU A 712 38.52 -54.41 -24.38
N ASN A 713 37.81 -55.02 -23.42
CA ASN A 713 37.83 -56.47 -23.16
C ASN A 713 36.83 -57.23 -24.05
N LYS A 714 37.15 -58.49 -24.41
CA LYS A 714 36.32 -59.27 -25.34
C LYS A 714 34.97 -59.65 -24.72
N GLY A 715 33.88 -59.18 -25.33
CA GLY A 715 32.51 -59.46 -24.87
C GLY A 715 32.04 -58.56 -23.73
N GLU A 716 32.85 -57.57 -23.34
CA GLU A 716 32.43 -56.47 -22.46
C GLU A 716 32.15 -55.20 -23.30
N GLY A 717 31.57 -54.17 -22.66
CA GLY A 717 31.33 -52.88 -23.30
C GLY A 717 30.16 -52.92 -24.31
N PRO A 718 28.90 -52.82 -23.86
CA PRO A 718 27.74 -52.88 -24.75
C PRO A 718 27.66 -51.73 -25.77
N GLY A 719 28.43 -50.65 -25.57
CA GLY A 719 28.58 -49.54 -26.51
C GLY A 719 29.47 -49.84 -27.72
N ASN A 720 30.32 -50.88 -27.67
CA ASN A 720 31.23 -51.23 -28.78
C ASN A 720 30.49 -51.54 -30.10
N LYS A 721 29.24 -52.00 -30.03
CA LYS A 721 28.39 -52.30 -31.20
C LYS A 721 28.08 -51.07 -32.07
N TYR A 722 28.21 -49.85 -31.52
CA TYR A 722 27.99 -48.60 -32.25
C TYR A 722 29.24 -48.13 -33.02
N PHE A 723 30.34 -48.88 -32.95
CA PHE A 723 31.60 -48.56 -33.62
C PHE A 723 32.06 -49.67 -34.57
N GLN A 724 32.73 -49.25 -35.64
CA GLN A 724 33.64 -50.09 -36.40
C GLN A 724 35.09 -49.66 -36.11
N CYS A 725 35.98 -50.64 -36.02
CA CYS A 725 37.38 -50.46 -35.69
C CYS A 725 38.24 -50.89 -36.88
N ARG A 726 39.35 -50.21 -37.15
CA ARG A 726 40.43 -50.73 -38.02
C ARG A 726 41.79 -50.52 -37.35
N TRP A 727 42.82 -51.20 -37.83
CA TRP A 727 44.15 -51.09 -37.23
C TRP A 727 45.29 -51.03 -38.26
N ALA A 728 46.46 -50.58 -37.81
CA ALA A 728 47.72 -50.57 -38.55
C ALA A 728 48.91 -50.80 -37.60
N MET A 729 50.01 -51.33 -38.14
CA MET A 729 51.33 -51.25 -37.50
C MET A 729 52.03 -49.93 -37.91
N PRO A 730 53.04 -49.45 -37.16
CA PRO A 730 53.75 -48.20 -37.49
C PRO A 730 54.35 -48.24 -38.91
N GLY A 731 53.85 -47.37 -39.79
CA GLY A 731 54.33 -47.24 -41.17
C GLY A 731 53.64 -48.15 -42.20
N GLU A 732 52.65 -48.97 -41.80
CA GLU A 732 51.84 -49.78 -42.72
C GLU A 732 50.49 -49.10 -43.05
N GLU A 733 49.84 -49.55 -44.13
CA GLU A 733 48.50 -49.07 -44.49
C GLU A 733 47.43 -49.55 -43.49
N LYS A 734 46.43 -48.71 -43.22
CA LYS A 734 45.31 -49.05 -42.32
C LYS A 734 44.42 -50.12 -42.95
N GLY A 735 44.24 -51.23 -42.25
CA GLY A 735 43.40 -52.35 -42.69
C GLY A 735 41.91 -52.02 -42.79
N GLU A 736 41.12 -53.02 -43.22
CA GLU A 736 39.66 -52.89 -43.33
C GLU A 736 38.97 -52.73 -41.97
N TYR A 737 37.78 -52.13 -41.99
CA TYR A 737 36.94 -51.95 -40.80
C TYR A 737 36.25 -53.26 -40.37
N GLN A 738 36.28 -53.53 -39.07
CA GLN A 738 35.76 -54.73 -38.41
C GLN A 738 34.97 -54.34 -37.14
N SER A 739 34.34 -55.30 -36.46
CA SER A 739 33.62 -55.04 -35.21
C SER A 739 34.57 -54.72 -34.05
N CYS A 740 34.26 -53.67 -33.29
CA CYS A 740 34.97 -53.34 -32.04
C CYS A 740 34.59 -54.29 -30.88
N PRO A 741 35.45 -54.46 -29.85
CA PRO A 741 36.84 -53.99 -29.79
C PRO A 741 37.79 -54.95 -30.53
N ILE A 742 38.77 -54.41 -31.26
CA ILE A 742 39.83 -55.21 -31.87
C ILE A 742 40.88 -55.56 -30.82
N ILE A 743 41.22 -56.84 -30.74
CA ILE A 743 42.22 -57.38 -29.81
C ILE A 743 43.38 -57.92 -30.63
N ASN A 744 44.53 -57.29 -30.52
CA ASN A 744 45.77 -57.62 -31.22
C ASN A 744 46.89 -57.88 -30.20
N THR A 745 47.81 -58.79 -30.52
CA THR A 745 48.96 -59.18 -29.69
C THR A 745 50.28 -58.53 -30.14
N SER A 746 50.28 -57.73 -31.21
CA SER A 746 51.47 -57.00 -31.69
C SER A 746 51.91 -55.87 -30.76
N GLU A 747 53.21 -55.55 -30.80
CA GLU A 747 53.87 -54.66 -29.83
C GLU A 747 53.71 -53.16 -30.10
N GLN A 748 53.23 -52.74 -31.27
CA GLN A 748 52.83 -51.36 -31.54
C GLN A 748 51.64 -51.38 -32.50
N VAL A 749 50.50 -50.80 -32.10
CA VAL A 749 49.26 -50.84 -32.88
C VAL A 749 48.49 -49.53 -32.75
N TYR A 750 48.18 -48.95 -33.90
CA TYR A 750 47.21 -47.86 -34.03
C TYR A 750 45.84 -48.47 -34.31
N ILE A 751 44.83 -48.15 -33.53
CA ILE A 751 43.44 -48.62 -33.69
C ILE A 751 42.53 -47.40 -33.85
N GLU A 752 41.91 -47.25 -35.01
CA GLU A 752 40.99 -46.15 -35.31
C GLU A 752 39.55 -46.60 -35.08
N TYR A 753 38.85 -45.91 -34.19
CA TYR A 753 37.42 -46.06 -33.97
C TYR A 753 36.67 -45.17 -34.96
N LYS A 754 35.59 -45.73 -35.53
CA LYS A 754 34.62 -45.02 -36.36
C LYS A 754 33.25 -45.27 -35.77
N LEU A 755 32.63 -44.22 -35.23
CA LEU A 755 31.23 -44.24 -34.83
C LEU A 755 30.37 -44.46 -36.08
N ILE A 756 29.50 -45.47 -36.06
CA ILE A 756 28.62 -45.84 -37.19
C ILE A 756 27.14 -45.60 -36.90
N ASP A 757 26.78 -45.38 -35.63
CA ASP A 757 25.43 -45.06 -35.17
C ASP A 757 25.57 -44.13 -33.94
N GLU A 758 25.65 -42.83 -34.21
CA GLU A 758 25.85 -41.78 -33.20
C GLU A 758 24.62 -41.61 -32.32
N ASP A 759 23.43 -41.60 -32.93
CA ASP A 759 22.16 -41.46 -32.22
C ASP A 759 21.94 -42.66 -31.28
N GLY A 760 22.21 -43.89 -31.73
CA GLY A 760 22.14 -45.10 -30.91
C GLY A 760 23.17 -45.12 -29.77
N PHE A 761 24.40 -44.68 -30.03
CA PHE A 761 25.45 -44.58 -29.00
C PHE A 761 25.04 -43.64 -27.88
N PHE A 762 24.65 -42.41 -28.20
CA PHE A 762 24.24 -41.43 -27.19
C PHE A 762 22.88 -41.78 -26.57
N LYS A 763 21.95 -42.41 -27.31
CA LYS A 763 20.69 -42.97 -26.77
C LYS A 763 20.95 -43.96 -25.65
N GLU A 764 21.82 -44.96 -25.86
CA GLU A 764 22.09 -45.95 -24.82
C GLU A 764 22.96 -45.40 -23.69
N LEU A 765 23.91 -44.51 -23.98
CA LEU A 765 24.76 -43.87 -22.97
C LEU A 765 23.94 -42.96 -22.02
N GLN A 766 23.09 -42.07 -22.55
CA GLN A 766 22.23 -41.19 -21.76
C GLN A 766 21.16 -41.98 -20.98
N SER A 767 20.47 -42.95 -21.61
CA SER A 767 19.37 -43.69 -20.95
C SER A 767 19.82 -44.66 -19.85
N LYS A 768 20.98 -45.30 -20.00
CA LYS A 768 21.51 -46.26 -19.01
C LYS A 768 22.43 -45.62 -17.97
N TYR A 769 23.20 -44.59 -18.33
CA TYR A 769 24.25 -44.02 -17.47
C TYR A 769 24.04 -42.54 -17.13
N GLY A 770 23.08 -41.85 -17.76
CA GLY A 770 22.76 -40.43 -17.47
C GLY A 770 23.76 -39.42 -18.05
N ILE A 771 24.61 -39.84 -18.99
CA ILE A 771 25.77 -39.08 -19.47
C ILE A 771 25.44 -38.35 -20.77
N SER A 772 25.56 -37.02 -20.72
CA SER A 772 25.30 -36.12 -21.86
C SER A 772 26.22 -36.38 -23.03
N LYS A 773 25.72 -36.15 -24.24
CA LYS A 773 26.56 -35.90 -25.43
C LYS A 773 27.53 -34.75 -25.21
N ASP A 774 27.10 -33.67 -24.57
CA ASP A 774 27.96 -32.53 -24.20
C ASP A 774 29.07 -32.88 -23.21
N TRP A 775 28.98 -34.00 -22.48
CA TRP A 775 29.98 -34.44 -21.50
C TRP A 775 31.02 -35.39 -22.13
N VAL A 776 30.82 -35.80 -23.38
CA VAL A 776 31.71 -36.71 -24.12
C VAL A 776 32.51 -35.94 -25.17
N GLU A 777 33.76 -36.34 -25.35
CA GLU A 777 34.60 -35.95 -26.47
C GLU A 777 35.22 -37.19 -27.13
N PHE A 778 35.54 -37.10 -28.42
CA PHE A 778 36.28 -38.14 -29.13
C PHE A 778 37.72 -37.68 -29.30
N LYS A 779 38.64 -38.29 -28.56
CA LYS A 779 40.07 -37.93 -28.59
C LYS A 779 40.97 -39.15 -28.78
N THR A 780 42.26 -38.92 -29.03
CA THR A 780 43.23 -40.00 -29.12
C THR A 780 43.61 -40.47 -27.71
N TYR A 781 43.31 -41.72 -27.40
CA TYR A 781 43.61 -42.34 -26.11
C TYR A 781 44.84 -43.27 -26.23
N HIS A 782 45.86 -43.02 -25.42
CA HIS A 782 47.03 -43.90 -25.32
C HIS A 782 46.89 -44.80 -24.10
N ARG A 783 46.92 -46.13 -24.30
CA ARG A 783 46.87 -47.10 -23.21
C ARG A 783 48.30 -47.43 -22.77
N GLU A 784 48.71 -46.86 -21.65
CA GLU A 784 49.94 -47.29 -20.97
C GLU A 784 49.79 -48.72 -20.42
N VAL A 785 50.85 -49.52 -20.55
CA VAL A 785 50.94 -50.87 -19.98
C VAL A 785 52.07 -50.86 -18.95
N PRO A 786 51.85 -51.38 -17.72
CA PRO A 786 52.80 -51.22 -16.61
C PRO A 786 54.24 -51.65 -16.94
N ALA A 787 55.21 -50.90 -16.41
CA ALA A 787 56.62 -51.27 -16.51
C ALA A 787 56.88 -52.65 -15.87
N CYS A 788 57.69 -53.49 -16.52
CA CYS A 788 57.93 -54.84 -16.05
C CYS A 788 58.66 -54.87 -14.69
N PRO A 789 58.36 -55.85 -13.81
CA PRO A 789 59.01 -55.98 -12.52
C PRO A 789 60.52 -56.24 -12.68
N PRO A 790 61.37 -55.73 -11.76
CA PRO A 790 62.82 -55.85 -11.88
C PRO A 790 63.27 -57.32 -11.81
N PHE A 791 64.13 -57.72 -12.75
CA PHE A 791 64.54 -59.11 -12.92
C PHE A 791 65.52 -59.58 -11.83
N THR A 792 64.97 -60.16 -10.75
CA THR A 792 65.73 -60.89 -9.72
C THR A 792 66.05 -62.30 -10.23
N GLY A 793 67.10 -62.43 -11.02
CA GLY A 793 67.27 -63.56 -11.94
C GLY A 793 67.58 -64.93 -11.32
N ILE A 794 66.95 -65.97 -11.91
CA ILE A 794 67.58 -67.19 -12.43
C ILE A 794 66.68 -67.68 -13.59
N GLY A 795 67.24 -67.86 -14.78
CA GLY A 795 66.53 -68.17 -16.02
C GLY A 795 66.83 -67.17 -17.14
N PRO A 796 66.29 -67.35 -18.36
CA PRO A 796 66.30 -66.31 -19.38
C PRO A 796 65.43 -65.11 -18.92
N PRO A 797 65.76 -63.86 -19.31
CA PRO A 797 64.91 -62.72 -19.02
C PRO A 797 63.54 -62.90 -19.71
N PRO A 798 62.43 -62.49 -19.08
CA PRO A 798 61.14 -62.44 -19.77
C PRO A 798 61.23 -61.48 -20.95
N ILE A 799 60.67 -61.87 -22.09
CA ILE A 799 60.49 -60.95 -23.24
C ILE A 799 59.34 -60.01 -22.88
N CYS A 800 59.67 -58.98 -22.10
CA CYS A 800 58.77 -57.89 -21.75
C CYS A 800 58.65 -56.94 -22.93
N THR A 801 57.63 -57.16 -23.74
CA THR A 801 57.19 -56.20 -24.75
C THR A 801 56.46 -55.06 -24.03
N HIS A 802 56.62 -53.82 -24.50
CA HIS A 802 55.84 -52.67 -24.03
C HIS A 802 54.84 -52.30 -25.13
N PRO A 803 53.66 -52.95 -25.18
CA PRO A 803 52.76 -52.78 -26.31
C PRO A 803 52.11 -51.40 -26.29
N HIS A 804 52.57 -50.52 -27.19
CA HIS A 804 52.00 -49.18 -27.34
C HIS A 804 50.72 -49.25 -28.19
N PHE A 805 49.57 -49.11 -27.53
CA PHE A 805 48.26 -49.01 -28.18
C PHE A 805 47.80 -47.55 -28.24
N GLN A 806 47.62 -47.02 -29.45
CA GLN A 806 47.01 -45.72 -29.70
C GLN A 806 45.59 -45.93 -30.26
N TYR A 807 44.58 -45.41 -29.56
CA TYR A 807 43.18 -45.48 -29.93
C TYR A 807 42.71 -44.13 -30.47
N GLU A 808 42.54 -44.01 -31.78
CA GLU A 808 42.12 -42.76 -32.45
C GLU A 808 40.58 -42.64 -32.46
N ASN A 809 40.07 -41.42 -32.25
CA ASN A 809 38.64 -41.11 -32.13
C ASN A 809 37.90 -41.93 -31.04
N PHE A 810 38.56 -42.18 -29.90
CA PHE A 810 37.98 -42.95 -28.81
C PHE A 810 37.09 -42.05 -27.91
N PRO A 811 35.88 -42.49 -27.52
CA PRO A 811 35.00 -41.71 -26.63
C PRO A 811 35.57 -41.62 -25.22
N MET A 812 35.69 -40.40 -24.70
CA MET A 812 36.14 -40.10 -23.35
C MET A 812 35.25 -39.02 -22.71
N ALA A 813 35.31 -38.88 -21.38
CA ALA A 813 34.73 -37.72 -20.71
C ALA A 813 35.53 -36.45 -21.01
N LYS A 814 34.85 -35.32 -21.20
CA LYS A 814 35.47 -33.99 -21.14
C LYS A 814 35.94 -33.70 -19.72
N GLU A 815 36.96 -32.86 -19.60
CA GLU A 815 37.59 -32.54 -18.31
C GLU A 815 36.85 -31.42 -17.54
N ASP A 816 35.99 -30.63 -18.22
CA ASP A 816 35.47 -29.36 -17.73
C ASP A 816 33.93 -29.21 -17.75
N PHE A 817 33.17 -30.28 -18.01
CA PHE A 817 31.71 -30.21 -18.22
C PHE A 817 30.88 -29.58 -17.08
N THR A 818 29.85 -28.82 -17.46
CA THR A 818 28.92 -28.12 -16.55
C THR A 818 27.74 -29.00 -16.15
N ILE A 819 27.30 -28.85 -14.89
CA ILE A 819 26.10 -29.50 -14.32
C ILE A 819 25.20 -28.37 -13.78
N PRO A 820 24.03 -28.09 -14.39
CA PRO A 820 23.06 -27.09 -13.95
C PRO A 820 22.69 -27.18 -12.47
N ASN A 821 22.70 -26.03 -11.80
CA ASN A 821 22.33 -25.85 -10.40
C ASN A 821 20.82 -25.52 -10.29
N PRO A 822 20.00 -26.34 -9.60
CA PRO A 822 18.57 -26.04 -9.42
C PRO A 822 18.31 -24.69 -8.72
N LYS A 823 19.19 -24.29 -7.80
CA LYS A 823 19.17 -22.99 -7.11
C LYS A 823 19.07 -21.82 -8.08
N ASP A 824 19.98 -21.77 -9.06
CA ASP A 824 20.04 -20.67 -10.01
C ASP A 824 18.82 -20.68 -10.95
N SER A 825 18.22 -21.84 -11.20
CA SER A 825 16.96 -21.95 -11.96
C SER A 825 15.79 -21.29 -11.20
N ILE A 826 15.63 -21.56 -9.89
CA ILE A 826 14.59 -20.92 -9.07
C ILE A 826 14.85 -19.42 -8.92
N LYS A 827 16.10 -19.03 -8.69
CA LYS A 827 16.56 -17.64 -8.58
C LYS A 827 16.18 -16.79 -9.80
N ASP A 828 16.42 -17.30 -11.02
CA ASP A 828 16.08 -16.60 -12.27
C ASP A 828 14.56 -16.51 -12.50
N ALA A 829 13.79 -17.45 -11.94
CA ALA A 829 12.32 -17.47 -11.98
C ALA A 829 11.63 -16.63 -10.88
N LEU A 830 12.35 -16.18 -9.83
CA LEU A 830 11.79 -15.39 -8.71
C LEU A 830 10.91 -14.19 -9.13
N PRO A 831 11.19 -13.42 -10.21
CA PRO A 831 10.31 -12.33 -10.63
C PRO A 831 8.89 -12.80 -10.99
N ARG A 832 8.75 -13.98 -11.62
CA ARG A 832 7.43 -14.55 -11.97
C ARG A 832 6.72 -15.14 -10.76
N PHE A 833 7.45 -15.72 -9.80
CA PHE A 833 6.83 -16.17 -8.54
C PHE A 833 6.33 -15.00 -7.68
N LYS A 834 6.99 -13.84 -7.72
CA LYS A 834 6.47 -12.60 -7.10
C LYS A 834 5.22 -12.06 -7.80
N GLN A 835 5.15 -12.15 -9.13
CA GLN A 835 3.92 -11.84 -9.86
C GLN A 835 2.80 -12.82 -9.48
N LEU A 836 3.10 -14.11 -9.34
CA LEU A 836 2.15 -15.12 -8.88
C LEU A 836 1.64 -14.87 -7.45
N GLN A 837 2.49 -14.38 -6.52
CA GLN A 837 2.04 -13.94 -5.19
C GLN A 837 0.99 -12.81 -5.29
N LEU A 838 1.21 -11.83 -6.18
CA LEU A 838 0.26 -10.73 -6.40
C LEU A 838 -1.03 -11.22 -7.08
N ASP A 839 -0.94 -12.12 -8.06
CA ASP A 839 -2.11 -12.66 -8.76
C ASP A 839 -2.95 -13.58 -7.85
N LEU A 840 -2.32 -14.35 -6.96
CA LEU A 840 -3.00 -15.11 -5.90
C LEU A 840 -3.65 -14.19 -4.87
N ALA A 841 -2.95 -13.16 -4.37
CA ALA A 841 -3.52 -12.22 -3.41
C ALA A 841 -4.71 -11.43 -3.99
N ALA A 842 -4.63 -11.04 -5.26
CA ALA A 842 -5.74 -10.40 -5.97
C ALA A 842 -6.90 -11.36 -6.24
N THR A 843 -6.62 -12.62 -6.59
CA THR A 843 -7.68 -13.63 -6.80
C THR A 843 -8.34 -14.04 -5.49
N TRP A 844 -7.56 -14.23 -4.43
CA TRP A 844 -8.09 -14.47 -3.08
C TRP A 844 -8.97 -13.30 -2.62
N GLY A 845 -8.57 -12.06 -2.93
CA GLY A 845 -9.41 -10.89 -2.74
C GLY A 845 -10.75 -11.01 -3.48
N ASP A 846 -10.73 -11.19 -4.81
CA ASP A 846 -11.96 -11.30 -5.60
C ASP A 846 -12.88 -12.43 -5.11
N LEU A 847 -12.32 -13.61 -4.79
CA LEU A 847 -13.05 -14.76 -4.23
C LEU A 847 -13.61 -14.46 -2.83
N SER A 848 -12.84 -13.79 -1.96
CA SER A 848 -13.27 -13.43 -0.60
C SER A 848 -14.48 -12.49 -0.59
N PHE A 849 -14.59 -11.63 -1.60
CA PHE A 849 -15.60 -10.57 -1.65
C PHE A 849 -16.64 -10.78 -2.76
N PHE A 850 -16.68 -11.98 -3.36
CA PHE A 850 -17.59 -12.36 -4.45
C PHE A 850 -17.55 -11.40 -5.65
N LEU A 851 -16.36 -10.85 -5.94
CA LEU A 851 -16.09 -9.92 -7.04
C LEU A 851 -15.54 -10.61 -8.31
N TRP A 852 -15.28 -11.91 -8.25
CA TRP A 852 -14.73 -12.67 -9.37
C TRP A 852 -15.78 -12.83 -10.49
N ASP A 853 -15.44 -12.42 -11.72
CA ASP A 853 -16.36 -12.45 -12.87
C ASP A 853 -16.44 -13.81 -13.58
N GLY A 854 -15.91 -14.86 -12.94
CA GLY A 854 -15.68 -16.17 -13.54
C GLY A 854 -16.27 -17.33 -12.76
N ASP A 855 -15.63 -18.49 -12.91
CA ASP A 855 -15.90 -19.66 -12.07
C ASP A 855 -14.80 -19.74 -11.00
N ASP A 856 -15.19 -19.97 -9.75
CA ASP A 856 -14.29 -19.87 -8.60
C ASP A 856 -13.32 -21.05 -8.52
N ASP A 857 -13.82 -22.27 -8.81
CA ASP A 857 -12.99 -23.47 -8.92
C ASP A 857 -11.99 -23.32 -10.09
N ASP A 858 -12.37 -22.66 -11.19
CA ASP A 858 -11.45 -22.35 -12.30
C ASP A 858 -10.29 -21.44 -11.85
N ALA A 859 -10.55 -20.46 -10.99
CA ALA A 859 -9.53 -19.53 -10.54
C ALA A 859 -8.43 -20.22 -9.70
N VAL A 860 -8.85 -21.09 -8.79
CA VAL A 860 -7.97 -21.87 -7.93
C VAL A 860 -7.28 -23.00 -8.70
N ALA A 861 -7.99 -23.66 -9.64
CA ALA A 861 -7.42 -24.67 -10.54
C ALA A 861 -6.34 -24.10 -11.46
N ALA A 862 -6.49 -22.85 -11.93
CA ALA A 862 -5.51 -22.19 -12.76
C ALA A 862 -4.22 -21.84 -11.98
N LEU A 863 -4.36 -21.24 -10.79
CA LEU A 863 -3.23 -20.72 -10.01
C LEU A 863 -2.46 -21.75 -9.18
N SER A 864 -3.06 -22.91 -8.89
CA SER A 864 -2.43 -23.97 -8.09
C SER A 864 -1.23 -24.63 -8.78
N MET A 865 -1.34 -24.89 -10.10
CA MET A 865 -0.27 -25.50 -10.91
C MET A 865 1.12 -24.86 -10.70
N PRO A 866 1.31 -23.54 -10.90
CA PRO A 866 2.61 -22.93 -10.71
C PRO A 866 3.09 -22.91 -9.25
N VAL A 867 2.20 -22.89 -8.25
CA VAL A 867 2.56 -23.02 -6.84
C VAL A 867 3.15 -24.40 -6.54
N PHE A 868 2.47 -25.46 -6.97
CA PHE A 868 2.91 -26.84 -6.74
C PHE A 868 4.20 -27.18 -7.52
N MET A 869 4.38 -26.61 -8.72
CA MET A 869 5.63 -26.75 -9.49
C MET A 869 6.83 -26.14 -8.76
N LEU A 870 6.69 -24.97 -8.15
CA LEU A 870 7.75 -24.38 -7.32
C LEU A 870 8.01 -25.23 -6.06
N LEU A 871 6.97 -25.57 -5.31
CA LEU A 871 7.09 -26.34 -4.08
C LEU A 871 7.84 -27.66 -4.30
N GLN A 872 7.50 -28.40 -5.35
CA GLN A 872 8.16 -29.66 -5.69
C GLN A 872 9.63 -29.49 -6.13
N ALA A 873 9.99 -28.36 -6.76
CA ALA A 873 11.38 -28.06 -7.09
C ALA A 873 12.21 -27.71 -5.84
N VAL A 874 11.61 -27.00 -4.87
CA VAL A 874 12.25 -26.67 -3.58
C VAL A 874 12.44 -27.93 -2.71
N ASP A 875 11.44 -28.81 -2.65
CA ASP A 875 11.54 -30.14 -2.03
C ASP A 875 12.65 -31.01 -2.66
N SER A 876 12.74 -30.98 -4.00
CA SER A 876 13.82 -31.65 -4.73
C SER A 876 15.20 -31.07 -4.37
N MET A 877 15.33 -29.76 -4.20
CA MET A 877 16.56 -29.13 -3.69
C MET A 877 16.87 -29.53 -2.24
N ALA A 878 15.88 -29.55 -1.34
CA ALA A 878 16.08 -29.97 0.04
C ALA A 878 16.63 -31.40 0.11
N THR A 879 16.08 -32.30 -0.70
CA THR A 879 16.55 -33.69 -0.85
C THR A 879 18.01 -33.77 -1.32
N VAL A 880 18.40 -32.93 -2.29
CA VAL A 880 19.78 -32.86 -2.81
C VAL A 880 20.76 -32.34 -1.76
N LYS A 881 20.37 -31.30 -1.01
CA LYS A 881 21.14 -30.74 0.10
C LYS A 881 21.39 -31.79 1.18
N GLN A 882 20.34 -32.50 1.60
CA GLN A 882 20.42 -33.56 2.60
C GLN A 882 21.36 -34.71 2.16
N ILE A 883 21.26 -35.19 0.93
CA ILE A 883 22.13 -36.26 0.44
C ILE A 883 23.60 -35.78 0.33
N GLY A 884 23.82 -34.51 -0.03
CA GLY A 884 25.13 -33.86 0.01
C GLY A 884 25.69 -33.63 1.43
N GLU A 885 24.87 -33.74 2.48
CA GLU A 885 25.29 -33.63 3.88
C GLU A 885 25.77 -34.94 4.49
N GLU A 886 25.39 -36.09 3.94
CA GLU A 886 25.71 -37.40 4.52
C GLU A 886 27.05 -38.01 4.04
N GLU A 887 27.72 -37.40 3.04
CA GLU A 887 28.99 -37.87 2.41
C GLU A 887 29.04 -39.37 1.99
N LYS A 888 27.89 -40.03 1.82
CA LYS A 888 27.81 -41.49 1.60
C LYS A 888 28.24 -41.92 0.20
N GLU A 889 29.12 -42.92 0.14
CA GLU A 889 29.35 -43.75 -1.05
C GLU A 889 28.12 -44.64 -1.34
N HIS A 890 27.06 -44.03 -1.88
CA HIS A 890 25.84 -44.73 -2.25
C HIS A 890 26.06 -45.80 -3.34
N GLU A 891 25.16 -46.79 -3.41
CA GLU A 891 25.10 -47.74 -4.52
C GLU A 891 24.69 -47.04 -5.84
N GLU A 892 25.08 -47.60 -6.99
CA GLU A 892 24.94 -46.97 -8.32
C GLU A 892 23.49 -46.56 -8.66
N GLU A 893 22.50 -47.27 -8.11
CA GLU A 893 21.09 -46.98 -8.30
C GLU A 893 20.63 -45.71 -7.55
N ALA A 894 21.09 -45.49 -6.32
CA ALA A 894 20.79 -44.28 -5.57
C ALA A 894 21.49 -43.04 -6.16
N LYS A 895 22.71 -43.20 -6.69
CA LYS A 895 23.42 -42.17 -7.48
C LYS A 895 22.62 -41.78 -8.73
N ARG A 896 22.06 -42.76 -9.45
CA ARG A 896 21.18 -42.53 -10.61
C ARG A 896 19.92 -41.76 -10.22
N ASN A 897 19.30 -42.09 -9.09
CA ASN A 897 18.10 -41.40 -8.61
C ASN A 897 18.39 -39.93 -8.24
N LEU A 898 19.57 -39.61 -7.67
CA LEU A 898 19.96 -38.24 -7.39
C LEU A 898 20.09 -37.37 -8.65
N ILE A 899 20.63 -37.92 -9.75
CA ILE A 899 20.67 -37.25 -11.07
C ILE A 899 19.24 -36.91 -11.53
N LEU A 900 18.30 -37.84 -11.37
CA LEU A 900 16.91 -37.67 -11.77
C LEU A 900 16.17 -36.62 -10.94
N ILE A 901 16.44 -36.51 -9.64
CA ILE A 901 15.87 -35.48 -8.75
C ILE A 901 16.36 -34.08 -9.16
N ILE A 902 17.66 -33.91 -9.40
CA ILE A 902 18.27 -32.63 -9.81
C ILE A 902 17.72 -32.17 -11.17
N LEU A 903 17.59 -33.09 -12.13
CA LEU A 903 16.94 -32.80 -13.41
C LEU A 903 15.48 -32.39 -13.24
N SER A 904 14.72 -33.10 -12.40
CA SER A 904 13.31 -32.75 -12.13
C SER A 904 13.17 -31.33 -11.56
N ALA A 905 14.00 -30.98 -10.57
CA ALA A 905 14.02 -29.66 -9.93
C ALA A 905 14.25 -28.53 -10.93
N VAL A 906 15.23 -28.67 -11.82
CA VAL A 906 15.52 -27.69 -12.89
C VAL A 906 14.33 -27.61 -13.87
N LEU A 907 13.87 -28.76 -14.36
CA LEU A 907 12.85 -28.83 -15.41
C LEU A 907 11.53 -28.17 -14.99
N LEU A 908 11.05 -28.42 -13.78
CA LEU A 908 9.82 -27.80 -13.24
C LEU A 908 9.84 -26.26 -13.28
N ILE A 909 11.03 -25.66 -13.30
CA ILE A 909 11.23 -24.21 -13.16
C ILE A 909 11.55 -23.52 -14.50
N LEU A 910 12.08 -24.24 -15.49
CA LEU A 910 12.39 -23.68 -16.82
C LEU A 910 11.24 -22.89 -17.48
N PRO A 911 9.95 -23.27 -17.37
CA PRO A 911 8.83 -22.49 -17.91
C PRO A 911 8.76 -21.05 -17.37
N PHE A 912 9.20 -20.83 -16.13
CA PHE A 912 9.16 -19.54 -15.45
C PHE A 912 10.38 -18.66 -15.80
N ALA A 913 11.49 -19.26 -16.24
CA ALA A 913 12.69 -18.57 -16.70
C ALA A 913 12.66 -18.18 -18.20
N ALA A 914 11.57 -18.48 -18.92
CA ALA A 914 11.51 -18.49 -20.39
C ALA A 914 11.74 -17.15 -21.12
N GLU A 915 11.78 -16.01 -20.42
CA GLU A 915 12.19 -14.71 -21.01
C GLU A 915 13.70 -14.43 -20.89
N VAL A 916 14.47 -15.28 -20.20
CA VAL A 916 15.91 -15.12 -19.94
C VAL A 916 16.73 -16.22 -20.62
N VAL A 917 16.38 -16.55 -21.87
CA VAL A 917 16.98 -17.63 -22.70
C VAL A 917 18.50 -17.49 -22.91
N GLY A 918 19.10 -16.33 -22.58
CA GLY A 918 20.54 -16.11 -22.62
C GLY A 918 21.34 -16.44 -21.36
N ALA A 919 20.70 -16.77 -20.22
CA ALA A 919 21.39 -16.87 -18.92
C ALA A 919 21.68 -18.30 -18.42
N VAL A 920 20.75 -19.25 -18.60
CA VAL A 920 20.88 -20.59 -17.99
C VAL A 920 21.93 -21.42 -18.73
N THR A 921 23.08 -21.61 -18.09
CA THR A 921 24.16 -22.47 -18.63
C THR A 921 23.77 -23.95 -18.55
N GLY A 922 23.93 -24.68 -19.66
CA GLY A 922 23.62 -26.12 -19.74
C GLY A 922 22.26 -26.48 -20.38
N ILE A 923 21.53 -25.52 -20.98
CA ILE A 923 20.31 -25.80 -21.77
C ILE A 923 20.55 -26.87 -22.85
N ALA A 924 21.76 -26.97 -23.43
CA ALA A 924 22.11 -27.96 -24.46
C ALA A 924 22.01 -29.42 -23.96
N TRP A 925 22.55 -29.74 -22.78
CA TRP A 925 22.36 -31.06 -22.13
C TRP A 925 20.87 -31.41 -21.97
N ILE A 926 20.10 -30.42 -21.53
CA ILE A 926 18.65 -30.53 -21.34
C ILE A 926 17.93 -30.67 -22.69
N ALA A 927 18.48 -30.17 -23.79
CA ALA A 927 17.91 -30.28 -25.12
C ALA A 927 18.18 -31.64 -25.78
N ASP A 928 19.38 -32.22 -25.62
CA ASP A 928 19.80 -33.47 -26.24
C ASP A 928 19.12 -34.71 -25.63
N ALA A 929 18.75 -34.67 -24.35
CA ALA A 929 17.96 -35.75 -23.73
C ALA A 929 16.56 -35.92 -24.38
N ALA A 930 16.07 -34.92 -25.12
CA ALA A 930 14.71 -34.85 -25.67
C ALA A 930 14.47 -35.71 -26.92
N THR A 931 15.49 -35.93 -27.74
CA THR A 931 15.35 -36.56 -29.06
C THR A 931 15.18 -38.09 -28.96
N ILE A 932 15.17 -38.61 -27.74
CA ILE A 932 15.51 -39.99 -27.38
C ILE A 932 14.26 -40.73 -26.88
N ALA A 933 13.13 -40.55 -27.56
CA ALA A 933 11.86 -41.21 -27.23
C ALA A 933 12.01 -42.76 -27.23
N ASP A 934 11.98 -43.36 -26.04
CA ASP A 934 11.11 -44.47 -25.62
C ASP A 934 11.62 -45.01 -24.26
N VAL A 935 11.31 -44.30 -23.16
CA VAL A 935 11.82 -44.61 -21.80
C VAL A 935 10.71 -44.51 -20.77
N SER A 936 9.89 -45.56 -20.70
CA SER A 936 8.72 -45.68 -19.81
C SER A 936 9.04 -46.10 -18.36
N ALA A 937 10.27 -45.83 -17.88
CA ALA A 937 10.85 -46.49 -16.69
C ALA A 937 11.29 -45.58 -15.53
N SER A 938 11.24 -44.24 -15.67
CA SER A 938 11.56 -43.32 -14.56
C SER A 938 10.64 -42.10 -14.56
N ILE A 939 9.84 -41.97 -13.50
CA ILE A 939 8.78 -40.94 -13.35
C ILE A 939 9.33 -39.53 -13.55
N ALA A 940 10.48 -39.23 -12.93
CA ALA A 940 11.22 -37.97 -13.00
C ALA A 940 11.45 -37.42 -14.43
N LEU A 941 11.85 -38.26 -15.39
CA LEU A 941 12.10 -37.81 -16.77
C LEU A 941 10.82 -37.74 -17.60
N ALA A 942 9.74 -38.38 -17.21
CA ALA A 942 8.50 -38.40 -18.00
C ALA A 942 7.79 -37.03 -18.01
N GLY A 943 8.07 -36.15 -17.04
CA GLY A 943 7.60 -34.77 -17.02
C GLY A 943 8.27 -33.87 -18.07
N TYR A 944 9.42 -34.28 -18.62
CA TYR A 944 10.19 -33.52 -19.60
C TYR A 944 9.37 -33.14 -20.84
N ASP A 945 8.75 -34.12 -21.49
CA ASP A 945 7.98 -33.92 -22.73
C ASP A 945 6.84 -32.92 -22.52
N ILE A 946 6.26 -32.94 -21.31
CA ILE A 946 5.16 -32.08 -20.89
C ILE A 946 5.64 -30.65 -20.58
N VAL A 947 6.89 -30.47 -20.17
CA VAL A 947 7.48 -29.15 -19.88
C VAL A 947 8.08 -28.51 -21.14
N LYS A 948 8.55 -29.29 -22.12
CA LYS A 948 9.33 -28.78 -23.25
C LYS A 948 8.54 -28.61 -24.56
N ASP A 949 7.38 -29.24 -24.72
CA ASP A 949 6.46 -28.92 -25.82
C ASP A 949 5.67 -27.63 -25.48
N PRO A 950 5.83 -26.52 -26.23
CA PRO A 950 5.05 -25.30 -26.00
C PRO A 950 3.55 -25.46 -26.30
N LYS A 951 3.12 -26.61 -26.84
CA LYS A 951 1.71 -27.01 -27.04
C LYS A 951 1.22 -28.04 -26.02
N SER A 952 2.03 -28.40 -25.02
CA SER A 952 1.54 -29.22 -23.91
C SER A 952 0.50 -28.46 -23.11
N ALA A 953 -0.36 -29.18 -22.38
CA ALA A 953 -1.33 -28.53 -21.50
C ALA A 953 -0.66 -27.66 -20.42
N PRO A 954 0.34 -28.12 -19.63
CA PRO A 954 1.04 -27.27 -18.67
C PRO A 954 1.73 -26.04 -19.29
N MET A 955 2.31 -26.14 -20.49
CA MET A 955 2.90 -24.97 -21.15
C MET A 955 1.84 -24.03 -21.72
N GLU A 956 0.74 -24.53 -22.25
CA GLU A 956 -0.40 -23.69 -22.64
C GLU A 956 -0.99 -22.97 -21.42
N LEU A 957 -1.15 -23.66 -20.29
CA LEU A 957 -1.62 -23.10 -19.01
C LEU A 957 -0.71 -21.97 -18.52
N LEU A 958 0.60 -22.21 -18.43
CA LEU A 958 1.56 -21.21 -17.97
C LEU A 958 1.66 -20.03 -18.95
N ASN A 959 1.50 -20.26 -20.26
CA ASN A 959 1.39 -19.18 -21.25
C ASN A 959 0.10 -18.36 -21.06
N ILE A 960 -1.05 -18.99 -20.78
CA ILE A 960 -2.31 -18.27 -20.51
C ILE A 960 -2.18 -17.36 -19.28
N LEU A 961 -1.50 -17.81 -18.23
CA LEU A 961 -1.26 -17.02 -17.02
C LEU A 961 -0.24 -15.88 -17.27
N PHE A 962 0.96 -16.22 -17.78
CA PHE A 962 2.12 -15.32 -17.71
C PHE A 962 2.44 -14.57 -19.02
N ALA A 963 1.91 -14.94 -20.18
CA ALA A 963 2.20 -14.27 -21.46
C ALA A 963 1.38 -12.97 -21.65
N GLY A 964 1.35 -12.10 -20.63
CA GLY A 964 0.72 -10.78 -20.67
C GLY A 964 -0.80 -10.74 -20.84
N SER A 965 -1.48 -11.89 -20.76
CA SER A 965 -2.93 -11.99 -21.02
C SER A 965 -3.80 -11.52 -19.85
N GLY A 966 -3.25 -11.54 -18.62
CA GLY A 966 -3.86 -10.94 -17.42
C GLY A 966 -4.87 -11.81 -16.67
N ARG A 967 -5.05 -11.48 -15.39
CA ARG A 967 -6.01 -12.10 -14.47
C ARG A 967 -7.46 -11.76 -14.88
N THR A 968 -8.14 -12.70 -15.54
CA THR A 968 -9.55 -12.57 -15.97
C THR A 968 -10.25 -13.92 -15.94
N ALA A 969 -11.56 -13.94 -15.70
CA ALA A 969 -12.40 -15.14 -15.76
C ALA A 969 -12.12 -16.03 -16.98
N LYS A 970 -12.10 -15.42 -18.17
CA LYS A 970 -11.88 -16.14 -19.44
C LYS A 970 -10.52 -16.82 -19.51
N ASN A 971 -9.46 -16.18 -19.03
CA ASN A 971 -8.11 -16.75 -19.06
C ASN A 971 -7.98 -17.86 -18.03
N PHE A 972 -8.47 -17.64 -16.80
CA PHE A 972 -8.42 -18.65 -15.74
C PHE A 972 -9.29 -19.86 -16.07
N SER A 973 -10.48 -19.66 -16.65
CA SER A 973 -11.31 -20.76 -17.15
C SER A 973 -10.63 -21.56 -18.25
N LYS A 974 -9.96 -20.90 -19.22
CA LYS A 974 -9.15 -21.61 -20.21
C LYS A 974 -7.96 -22.36 -19.58
N ALA A 975 -7.28 -21.77 -18.59
CA ALA A 975 -6.20 -22.41 -17.86
C ALA A 975 -6.70 -23.62 -17.05
N ALA A 976 -7.89 -23.54 -16.46
CA ALA A 976 -8.55 -24.61 -15.70
C ALA A 976 -9.07 -25.75 -16.61
N ASP A 977 -9.59 -25.45 -17.80
CA ASP A 977 -9.92 -26.47 -18.80
C ASP A 977 -8.67 -27.20 -19.30
N VAL A 978 -7.61 -26.46 -19.59
CA VAL A 978 -6.30 -27.01 -19.95
C VAL A 978 -5.75 -27.87 -18.80
N ARG A 979 -5.89 -27.42 -17.54
CA ARG A 979 -5.58 -28.21 -16.34
C ARG A 979 -6.39 -29.51 -16.31
N ARG A 980 -7.72 -29.43 -16.42
CA ARG A 980 -8.64 -30.59 -16.38
C ARG A 980 -8.35 -31.62 -17.49
N GLY A 981 -7.80 -31.19 -18.62
CA GLY A 981 -7.39 -32.07 -19.72
C GLY A 981 -6.18 -32.98 -19.42
N ILE A 982 -5.36 -32.67 -18.41
CA ILE A 982 -4.17 -33.45 -18.04
C ILE A 982 -4.58 -34.71 -17.27
N LYS A 983 -4.11 -35.89 -17.69
CA LYS A 983 -4.47 -37.16 -17.06
C LYS A 983 -3.72 -37.34 -15.72
N VAL A 984 -4.29 -38.12 -14.80
CA VAL A 984 -3.65 -38.44 -13.50
C VAL A 984 -2.26 -39.08 -13.67
N GLY A 985 -2.10 -39.97 -14.65
CA GLY A 985 -0.80 -40.55 -15.02
C GLY A 985 0.18 -39.61 -15.74
N GLU A 986 -0.24 -38.38 -16.05
CA GLU A 986 0.60 -37.31 -16.57
C GLU A 986 0.98 -36.32 -15.44
N LEU A 987 0.06 -36.03 -14.51
CA LEU A 987 0.31 -35.23 -13.30
C LEU A 987 1.31 -35.89 -12.36
N ALA A 988 1.23 -37.21 -12.18
CA ALA A 988 2.18 -37.98 -11.35
C ALA A 988 3.65 -37.88 -11.80
N LYS A 989 3.90 -37.36 -13.01
CA LYS A 989 5.26 -37.16 -13.56
C LYS A 989 5.93 -35.86 -13.11
N PHE A 990 5.19 -34.96 -12.47
CA PHE A 990 5.74 -33.71 -11.92
C PHE A 990 6.44 -33.95 -10.57
N GLY A 991 6.04 -35.00 -9.83
CA GLY A 991 6.62 -35.40 -8.56
C GLY A 991 5.56 -35.82 -7.54
N SER A 992 5.99 -36.37 -6.39
CA SER A 992 5.09 -36.84 -5.33
C SER A 992 4.42 -35.71 -4.55
N VAL A 993 5.17 -34.67 -4.15
CA VAL A 993 4.66 -33.49 -3.43
C VAL A 993 3.72 -32.69 -4.32
N PHE A 994 4.07 -32.53 -5.60
CA PHE A 994 3.15 -31.94 -6.59
C PHE A 994 1.84 -32.73 -6.67
N LYS A 995 1.93 -34.06 -6.82
CA LYS A 995 0.76 -34.94 -6.96
C LYS A 995 -0.14 -34.93 -5.73
N GLU A 996 0.46 -34.93 -4.53
CA GLU A 996 -0.27 -34.97 -3.26
C GLU A 996 -1.09 -33.68 -3.05
N HIS A 997 -0.48 -32.52 -3.24
CA HIS A 997 -1.20 -31.24 -3.12
C HIS A 997 -2.21 -31.02 -4.26
N ASP A 998 -1.92 -31.51 -5.48
CA ASP A 998 -2.89 -31.49 -6.56
C ASP A 998 -4.08 -32.41 -6.29
N GLU A 999 -3.87 -33.64 -5.82
CA GLU A 999 -4.98 -34.55 -5.48
C GLU A 999 -5.83 -34.02 -4.30
N ALA A 1000 -5.20 -33.41 -3.29
CA ALA A 1000 -5.89 -32.76 -2.17
C ALA A 1000 -6.64 -31.47 -2.57
N LEU A 1001 -6.13 -30.69 -3.53
CA LEU A 1001 -6.91 -29.58 -4.07
C LEU A 1001 -8.08 -30.09 -4.93
N GLN A 1002 -7.83 -31.11 -5.75
CA GLN A 1002 -8.80 -31.70 -6.67
C GLN A 1002 -9.90 -32.52 -5.97
N SER A 1003 -9.81 -32.81 -4.66
CA SER A 1003 -10.94 -33.30 -3.87
C SER A 1003 -11.86 -32.15 -3.41
N LEU A 1004 -11.27 -30.99 -3.09
CA LEU A 1004 -11.97 -29.78 -2.65
C LEU A 1004 -12.76 -29.09 -3.79
N ILE A 1005 -12.10 -28.78 -4.91
CA ILE A 1005 -12.67 -27.99 -6.04
C ILE A 1005 -13.58 -28.81 -6.98
N ARG A 1006 -14.52 -29.57 -6.40
CA ARG A 1006 -15.42 -30.46 -7.16
C ARG A 1006 -16.89 -30.42 -6.75
N PHE A 1007 -17.27 -29.56 -5.81
CA PHE A 1007 -18.59 -29.58 -5.17
C PHE A 1007 -19.51 -28.40 -5.53
N CYS A 1008 -19.49 -27.95 -6.80
CA CYS A 1008 -20.69 -27.39 -7.47
C CYS A 1008 -20.61 -27.56 -9.01
N LYS A 1009 -21.28 -28.59 -9.56
CA LYS A 1009 -21.53 -28.68 -11.02
C LYS A 1009 -22.94 -28.17 -11.35
N LYS A 1010 -23.00 -27.17 -12.22
CA LYS A 1010 -24.21 -26.53 -12.76
C LYS A 1010 -25.09 -27.50 -13.58
#